data_AF-A0A2V2S2S6-F1
#
_entry.id   AF-A0A2V2S2S6-F1
#
_cell.length_a   1.000
_cell.length_b   1.000
_cell.length_c   1.000
_cell.angle_alpha   90.00
_cell.angle_beta   90.00
_cell.angle_gamma   90.00
#
_symmetry.space_group_name_H-M   'P 1'
#
loop_
_entity.id
_entity.type
_entity.pdbx_description
1 polymer ?
#
loop_
_entity_poly.entity_id
_entity_poly.type
_entity_poly.pdbx_seq_one_letter_code
_entity_poly.pdbx_strand_id
1 'polypeptide(L)'
;MLGAAISHNLYAINSTPSAPLRATVHADITAQPNIKPPNLMKSVNLIRRAGLSMALLVAAVSARGQTTYTWNGNTSANFTDTGNWGATGVLPTAGTYTDVRLTVANATAGNICTYGAAQGNTVLAASATETRCLIIGSNAKGDLVLSGGTLETRQSASVSAPDVLGNGTTVGSLTISGGNYICTNGTINNELDMPINQNTGVTATNFLTINSGSAAVNKLVFDAQGGTAGNSVVNLNGGTLSATTIRSGLSTFPATIYFNGGVLQALANGTLLQSSIKNLRVLSGGAIVDSQGFSVTGAAAFVTGGGADGGLLKLGAGTLSLTGVNTYNGPTTINNGTLAVTTSSQLAGGAYTNLSNTGFQVTVASAGSQLKMAAWSQANNTTNIFNFGTLGNPTKAPVYATNLVLQGVNPVNISGAGLSLGQFSLIKYDNATGLSAGSFVTNTFPTGVSGYISNNVANHSVDLVVTLVPVIVWRGATNGTVAGAWDVNGTSNWVNQLSGAPAFFTGIETALFDDSATGTSTVTLSTNIAPPALQVANNTTNYTFSGSGKITGPVQLSKSGTGTLTISETNDYSGGTVVNNGTLVLNVPNNYSGGTFINGGAVKLGIANAIPPGTQGDVTLNGSGTLDLNGFNAVVNTLNGSGGVVTNSGSPINLNIVGNASGATSAASLGGPITLGIIAGNATETQILGGNSTFTGQTTVNSNAVLRITGASALGATGAGNDATVNNGGRIELAGGVTVPGEALTLTGTGGLIGGSTFGSLQSFSGYNKWGGSVLVSDATTRIGARDGASLEISGAISGGSGVIVRCESANTAVVFSGPNAYSGGTYVWMTTLKMGADNSLPSATTLYLGDNAFFPATLDLNGHSQTVQGLNGAQSPPTIVGNSSTTSDATLTISGNLSTACNSTVRDSIGSGTRKVNLAVLDGASFSLSGTNTYTGTTVVSNATLAIIFSGTIVSPAIILSDLNAVLNVAAVTGGFVLGSGQTLSGIGTVTGAATVGAGGVLAPGNGGIGTLNCSSDLTLNLASTNNFTVTSAGGASNNIVVSGNLTPNNSVIRITSGTPLAAGTNTLFTYATISGSFNPNPVFDVAPGGAASIVDDGAGHINLVVQSGGSNRITGPVPLGSGNYQLTFSGLANHNYALDSTTNLSPPVIWVPQITNMSDPSGIVIYTNHHVGPSDFWRIRSVP
;
A
#
# COMPACT_ATOMS: atom_id res chain seq x y z
N MET A 1 33.19 -12.98 -4.74
CA MET A 1 33.65 -14.13 -3.94
C MET A 1 32.98 -14.05 -2.57
N LEU A 2 32.21 -15.10 -2.24
CA LEU A 2 31.68 -15.60 -0.95
C LEU A 2 31.28 -14.59 0.17
N GLY A 3 30.06 -14.59 0.73
CA GLY A 3 29.12 -15.70 0.91
C GLY A 3 27.64 -15.27 1.04
N ALA A 4 26.78 -16.25 0.78
CA ALA A 4 25.34 -16.13 0.63
C ALA A 4 24.60 -16.67 1.87
N ALA A 5 23.45 -16.07 2.19
CA ALA A 5 22.30 -16.79 2.73
C ALA A 5 21.02 -16.06 2.29
N ILE A 6 20.20 -16.80 1.54
CA ILE A 6 18.86 -16.45 1.07
C ILE A 6 17.87 -17.00 2.09
N SER A 7 16.89 -16.20 2.54
CA SER A 7 15.63 -16.75 3.08
C SER A 7 14.48 -15.82 2.72
N HIS A 8 13.48 -16.40 2.04
CA HIS A 8 12.24 -15.77 1.58
C HIS A 8 11.27 -15.42 2.72
N ASN A 9 10.45 -14.42 2.42
CA ASN A 9 9.29 -13.91 3.15
C ASN A 9 8.19 -14.95 3.43
N LEU A 10 7.56 -14.83 4.62
CA LEU A 10 6.11 -14.90 4.77
C LEU A 10 5.61 -14.18 6.04
N TYR A 11 5.02 -13.00 5.84
CA TYR A 11 3.77 -12.45 6.43
C TYR A 11 3.38 -12.69 7.93
N ALA A 12 3.29 -11.58 8.70
CA ALA A 12 2.23 -11.21 9.68
C ALA A 12 2.76 -10.10 10.64
N ILE A 13 2.42 -8.82 10.44
CA ILE A 13 1.35 -8.03 11.09
C ILE A 13 1.47 -7.89 12.63
N ASN A 14 1.96 -6.70 13.01
CA ASN A 14 1.76 -5.84 14.19
C ASN A 14 0.84 -6.28 15.33
N SER A 15 1.34 -6.12 16.57
CA SER A 15 0.91 -5.02 17.46
C SER A 15 1.73 -4.97 18.76
N THR A 16 2.45 -3.87 18.99
CA THR A 16 2.90 -3.41 20.33
C THR A 16 1.78 -2.54 20.95
N PRO A 17 1.91 -1.86 22.13
CA PRO A 17 2.87 -1.93 23.24
C PRO A 17 2.19 -1.95 24.65
N SER A 18 2.93 -2.23 25.73
CA SER A 18 2.92 -1.42 26.99
C SER A 18 3.56 -2.18 28.17
N ALA A 19 4.71 -1.68 28.64
CA ALA A 19 5.09 -1.79 30.05
C ALA A 19 4.45 -0.60 30.81
N PRO A 20 4.17 -0.73 32.11
CA PRO A 20 5.21 -0.44 33.08
C PRO A 20 5.36 -1.47 34.20
N LEU A 21 6.56 -1.43 34.78
CA LEU A 21 7.04 -2.27 35.87
C LEU A 21 6.26 -2.08 37.18
N ARG A 22 5.96 -3.24 37.80
CA ARG A 22 6.10 -3.58 39.23
C ARG A 22 5.76 -2.49 40.26
N ALA A 23 4.57 -2.63 40.84
CA ALA A 23 4.30 -2.24 42.22
C ALA A 23 5.11 -3.13 43.18
N THR A 24 6.04 -2.51 43.90
CA THR A 24 6.71 -3.08 45.06
C THR A 24 5.93 -2.69 46.30
N VAL A 25 5.66 -3.71 47.12
CA VAL A 25 5.07 -3.72 48.46
C VAL A 25 5.54 -2.54 49.31
N HIS A 26 4.61 -1.73 49.82
CA HIS A 26 4.85 -0.83 50.95
C HIS A 26 4.22 -1.47 52.20
N ALA A 27 5.03 -1.62 53.24
CA ALA A 27 4.69 -2.21 54.52
C ALA A 27 3.81 -1.25 55.34
N ASP A 28 2.81 -1.80 56.03
CA ASP A 28 2.21 -1.15 57.19
C ASP A 28 3.17 -1.22 58.38
N ILE A 29 3.44 -0.07 59.01
CA ILE A 29 3.16 0.18 60.43
C ILE A 29 3.76 1.54 60.83
N THR A 30 2.84 2.43 61.18
CA THR A 30 2.98 3.66 61.96
C THR A 30 3.73 3.44 63.28
N ALA A 31 4.59 4.38 63.68
CA ALA A 31 5.01 4.51 65.06
C ALA A 31 5.16 5.98 65.46
N GLN A 32 4.52 6.34 66.59
CA GLN A 32 4.93 7.22 67.70
C GLN A 32 3.67 7.69 68.47
N PRO A 33 3.72 8.05 69.77
CA PRO A 33 4.19 7.27 70.92
C PRO A 33 3.18 7.35 72.11
N ASN A 34 3.28 6.45 73.12
CA ASN A 34 3.34 6.81 74.55
C ASN A 34 3.22 5.63 75.56
N ILE A 35 4.24 5.55 76.41
CA ILE A 35 4.24 5.23 77.86
C ILE A 35 4.26 3.75 78.33
N LYS A 36 5.44 3.41 78.90
CA LYS A 36 5.83 2.30 79.84
C LYS A 36 5.27 2.52 81.27
N PRO A 37 5.51 1.64 82.28
CA PRO A 37 5.78 0.18 82.38
C PRO A 37 4.81 -0.47 83.44
N PRO A 38 4.89 -1.74 83.95
CA PRO A 38 5.98 -2.74 84.11
C PRO A 38 5.60 -4.18 83.60
N ASN A 39 6.40 -5.25 83.51
CA ASN A 39 7.70 -5.67 84.05
C ASN A 39 8.24 -6.91 83.26
N LEU A 40 9.57 -7.09 83.26
CA LEU A 40 10.40 -8.30 83.02
C LEU A 40 10.66 -8.88 81.58
N MET A 41 11.80 -8.44 80.99
CA MET A 41 13.03 -9.22 80.57
C MET A 41 12.93 -10.75 80.41
N LYS A 42 13.53 -11.48 79.44
CA LYS A 42 14.80 -11.39 78.65
C LYS A 42 14.73 -12.51 77.55
N SER A 43 14.95 -12.23 76.27
CA SER A 43 16.20 -12.41 75.49
C SER A 43 16.66 -13.84 75.13
N VAL A 44 16.60 -14.13 73.80
CA VAL A 44 17.71 -14.61 72.93
C VAL A 44 17.95 -16.12 72.67
N ASN A 45 18.09 -16.43 71.36
CA ASN A 45 18.93 -17.43 70.65
C ASN A 45 18.38 -18.74 70.04
N LEU A 46 18.45 -18.79 68.69
CA LEU A 46 19.20 -19.74 67.83
C LEU A 46 19.24 -21.26 68.14
N ILE A 47 18.63 -22.03 67.23
CA ILE A 47 18.99 -23.36 66.67
C ILE A 47 20.15 -24.15 67.34
N ARG A 48 19.87 -25.33 67.95
CA ARG A 48 20.15 -26.73 67.48
C ARG A 48 20.21 -27.75 68.65
N ARG A 49 19.46 -28.86 68.48
CA ARG A 49 19.71 -30.28 68.86
C ARG A 49 20.13 -30.66 70.30
N ALA A 50 19.29 -31.54 70.88
CA ALA A 50 19.56 -32.88 71.45
C ALA A 50 19.08 -33.05 72.90
N GLY A 51 18.32 -34.12 73.15
CA GLY A 51 18.21 -34.70 74.50
C GLY A 51 16.82 -35.13 74.95
N LEU A 52 16.54 -36.41 74.75
CA LEU A 52 15.73 -37.32 75.59
C LEU A 52 14.21 -37.14 75.78
N SER A 53 13.58 -38.27 75.48
CA SER A 53 12.22 -38.78 75.64
C SER A 53 11.82 -39.11 77.11
N MET A 54 10.54 -39.49 77.26
CA MET A 54 9.86 -40.25 78.36
C MET A 54 9.07 -39.40 79.38
N ALA A 55 7.81 -39.70 79.76
CA ALA A 55 6.88 -40.81 79.54
C ALA A 55 5.43 -40.30 79.83
N LEU A 56 4.42 -40.54 78.98
CA LEU A 56 3.47 -41.69 78.93
C LEU A 56 2.36 -41.70 80.02
N LEU A 57 1.11 -41.36 79.63
CA LEU A 57 -0.17 -42.09 79.85
C LEU A 57 -1.38 -41.21 79.39
N VAL A 58 -1.76 -41.25 78.11
CA VAL A 58 -2.92 -41.98 77.51
C VAL A 58 -4.32 -41.58 78.04
N ALA A 59 -4.99 -40.70 77.28
CA ALA A 59 -6.43 -40.77 77.00
C ALA A 59 -6.65 -40.26 75.56
N ALA A 60 -7.39 -41.04 74.78
CA ALA A 60 -7.45 -40.99 73.32
C ALA A 60 -8.01 -39.68 72.71
N VAL A 61 -7.25 -39.09 71.79
CA VAL A 61 -7.78 -38.25 70.70
C VAL A 61 -7.31 -38.88 69.40
N SER A 62 -8.23 -39.53 68.70
CA SER A 62 -8.00 -40.09 67.37
C SER A 62 -7.71 -38.97 66.37
N ALA A 63 -6.61 -39.10 65.62
CA ALA A 63 -6.45 -38.45 64.34
C ALA A 63 -7.66 -38.78 63.44
N ARG A 64 -8.39 -37.78 62.92
CA ARG A 64 -9.49 -38.00 61.96
C ARG A 64 -9.06 -37.56 60.57
N GLY A 65 -8.72 -38.53 59.73
CA GLY A 65 -8.58 -38.36 58.28
C GLY A 65 -9.82 -38.91 57.57
N GLN A 66 -10.16 -38.34 56.41
CA GLN A 66 -11.28 -38.78 55.56
C GLN A 66 -11.17 -40.28 55.22
N THR A 67 -12.27 -41.03 55.33
CA THR A 67 -12.30 -42.43 54.89
C THR A 67 -12.35 -42.47 53.35
N THR A 68 -11.33 -43.07 52.72
CA THR A 68 -11.27 -43.23 51.27
C THR A 68 -11.57 -44.67 50.87
N TYR A 69 -12.65 -44.88 50.13
CA TYR A 69 -12.96 -46.16 49.49
C TYR A 69 -12.38 -46.16 48.08
N THR A 70 -11.43 -47.06 47.82
CA THR A 70 -10.77 -47.15 46.52
C THR A 70 -11.21 -48.41 45.80
N TRP A 71 -11.80 -48.26 44.62
CA TRP A 71 -12.13 -49.36 43.71
C TRP A 71 -11.00 -49.52 42.69
N ASN A 72 -10.34 -50.67 42.68
CA ASN A 72 -9.21 -50.99 41.82
C ASN A 72 -9.57 -51.91 40.64
N GLY A 73 -10.71 -52.63 40.70
CA GLY A 73 -11.15 -53.51 39.61
C GLY A 73 -10.24 -54.71 39.37
N ASN A 74 -9.62 -55.27 40.42
CA ASN A 74 -8.64 -56.35 40.30
C ASN A 74 -9.25 -57.71 39.93
N THR A 75 -10.52 -57.97 40.28
CA THR A 75 -11.16 -59.29 40.14
C THR A 75 -12.32 -59.32 39.15
N SER A 76 -13.15 -58.28 39.09
CA SER A 76 -14.31 -58.22 38.19
C SER A 76 -14.83 -56.77 37.98
N ALA A 77 -15.85 -56.59 37.14
CA ALA A 77 -16.57 -55.31 36.98
C ALA A 77 -17.64 -55.05 38.08
N ASN A 78 -17.91 -56.04 38.93
CA ASN A 78 -19.01 -55.94 39.91
C ASN A 78 -18.61 -55.05 41.11
N PHE A 79 -19.40 -54.02 41.39
CA PHE A 79 -19.20 -53.09 42.50
C PHE A 79 -19.20 -53.77 43.87
N THR A 80 -19.93 -54.88 44.04
CA THR A 80 -20.04 -55.56 45.35
C THR A 80 -18.95 -56.58 45.62
N ASP A 81 -18.12 -56.90 44.63
CA ASP A 81 -17.04 -57.89 44.78
C ASP A 81 -15.91 -57.29 45.64
N THR A 82 -15.71 -57.86 46.83
CA THR A 82 -14.72 -57.40 47.82
C THR A 82 -13.30 -57.42 47.29
N GLY A 83 -12.98 -58.29 46.31
CA GLY A 83 -11.66 -58.38 45.68
C GLY A 83 -11.30 -57.16 44.83
N ASN A 84 -12.29 -56.34 44.45
CA ASN A 84 -12.08 -55.11 43.70
C ASN A 84 -11.72 -53.90 44.58
N TRP A 85 -11.90 -53.97 45.90
CA TRP A 85 -11.72 -52.83 46.80
C TRP A 85 -10.37 -52.84 47.53
N GLY A 86 -9.86 -51.65 47.85
CA GLY A 86 -8.65 -51.45 48.64
C GLY A 86 -8.81 -51.83 50.12
N ALA A 87 -7.77 -51.57 50.92
CA ALA A 87 -7.67 -51.97 52.33
C ALA A 87 -8.81 -51.46 53.24
N THR A 88 -9.57 -50.45 52.80
CA THR A 88 -10.73 -49.87 53.51
C THR A 88 -12.06 -50.59 53.23
N GLY A 89 -12.08 -51.61 52.37
CA GLY A 89 -13.24 -52.47 52.11
C GLY A 89 -14.24 -51.94 51.07
N VAL A 90 -15.34 -52.68 50.89
CA VAL A 90 -16.45 -52.34 49.96
C VAL A 90 -17.23 -51.14 50.51
N LEU A 91 -17.50 -50.14 49.67
CA LEU A 91 -18.43 -49.07 50.04
C LEU A 91 -19.84 -49.67 50.22
N PRO A 92 -20.51 -49.51 51.37
CA PRO A 92 -21.83 -50.11 51.60
C PRO A 92 -22.89 -49.49 50.68
N THR A 93 -23.88 -50.29 50.27
CA THR A 93 -24.97 -49.87 49.39
C THR A 93 -26.11 -49.19 50.16
N ALA A 94 -26.72 -48.15 49.57
CA ALA A 94 -27.84 -47.36 50.08
C ALA A 94 -27.64 -46.68 51.46
N GLY A 95 -27.58 -45.34 51.48
CA GLY A 95 -27.45 -44.54 52.71
C GLY A 95 -26.64 -43.25 52.54
N THR A 96 -26.54 -42.47 53.62
CA THR A 96 -25.72 -41.25 53.68
C THR A 96 -24.42 -41.50 54.44
N TYR A 97 -23.29 -41.20 53.82
CA TYR A 97 -21.96 -41.39 54.35
C TYR A 97 -21.25 -40.05 54.47
N THR A 98 -20.95 -39.65 55.69
CA THR A 98 -20.25 -38.40 56.02
C THR A 98 -18.75 -38.62 56.15
N ASP A 99 -17.94 -37.66 55.69
CA ASP A 99 -16.47 -37.71 55.73
C ASP A 99 -15.86 -38.87 54.92
N VAL A 100 -16.47 -39.13 53.75
CA VAL A 100 -16.12 -40.23 52.84
C VAL A 100 -15.78 -39.74 51.43
N ARG A 101 -14.78 -40.36 50.81
CA ARG A 101 -14.47 -40.25 49.37
C ARG A 101 -14.54 -41.59 48.67
N LEU A 102 -15.16 -41.61 47.49
CA LEU A 102 -15.03 -42.69 46.52
C LEU A 102 -13.91 -42.35 45.52
N THR A 103 -12.95 -43.26 45.37
CA THR A 103 -11.89 -43.19 44.36
C THR A 103 -12.01 -44.39 43.42
N VAL A 104 -12.13 -44.14 42.12
CA VAL A 104 -12.19 -45.19 41.09
C VAL A 104 -10.88 -45.19 40.31
N ALA A 105 -10.11 -46.27 40.40
CA ALA A 105 -8.77 -46.42 39.84
C ALA A 105 -8.57 -47.85 39.28
N ASN A 106 -9.19 -48.13 38.13
CA ASN A 106 -9.24 -49.42 37.44
C ASN A 106 -7.82 -49.88 37.04
N ALA A 107 -7.13 -50.57 37.95
CA ALA A 107 -5.74 -50.99 37.79
C ALA A 107 -5.57 -52.08 36.71
N THR A 108 -6.62 -52.85 36.42
CA THR A 108 -6.65 -53.87 35.38
C THR A 108 -7.50 -53.42 34.18
N ALA A 109 -6.94 -53.48 32.96
CA ALA A 109 -7.66 -53.13 31.75
C ALA A 109 -8.86 -54.07 31.51
N GLY A 110 -10.07 -53.53 31.41
CA GLY A 110 -11.30 -54.26 31.06
C GLY A 110 -12.33 -54.41 32.18
N ASN A 111 -11.93 -54.25 33.45
CA ASN A 111 -12.87 -54.22 34.57
C ASN A 111 -13.34 -52.78 34.80
N ILE A 112 -14.62 -52.50 34.52
CA ILE A 112 -15.25 -51.17 34.66
C ILE A 112 -16.10 -51.15 35.92
N CYS A 113 -15.95 -50.12 36.76
CA CYS A 113 -16.72 -49.98 37.98
C CYS A 113 -18.19 -49.75 37.62
N THR A 114 -19.07 -50.72 37.86
CA THR A 114 -20.49 -50.63 37.47
C THR A 114 -21.38 -50.47 38.70
N TYR A 115 -21.91 -49.27 38.90
CA TYR A 115 -22.90 -48.93 39.92
C TYR A 115 -24.31 -49.06 39.32
N GLY A 116 -25.12 -49.97 39.84
CA GLY A 116 -26.44 -50.31 39.32
C GLY A 116 -27.58 -50.06 40.30
N ALA A 117 -28.78 -50.52 39.93
CA ALA A 117 -29.99 -50.34 40.74
C ALA A 117 -29.91 -50.99 42.14
N ALA A 118 -29.14 -52.07 42.27
CA ALA A 118 -28.94 -52.76 43.55
C ALA A 118 -28.25 -51.90 44.62
N GLN A 119 -27.52 -50.86 44.20
CA GLN A 119 -26.82 -49.94 45.11
C GLN A 119 -27.75 -48.87 45.72
N GLY A 120 -28.97 -48.70 45.19
CA GLY A 120 -29.98 -47.78 45.73
C GLY A 120 -29.59 -46.30 45.59
N ASN A 121 -29.86 -45.51 46.63
CA ASN A 121 -29.45 -44.11 46.72
C ASN A 121 -28.26 -43.98 47.70
N THR A 122 -27.07 -43.68 47.17
CA THR A 122 -25.85 -43.47 47.96
C THR A 122 -25.50 -41.99 47.98
N VAL A 123 -25.43 -41.40 49.17
CA VAL A 123 -25.02 -40.01 49.38
C VAL A 123 -23.63 -39.98 50.01
N LEU A 124 -22.66 -39.38 49.34
CA LEU A 124 -21.31 -39.12 49.85
C LEU A 124 -21.20 -37.65 50.24
N ALA A 125 -20.98 -37.34 51.52
CA ALA A 125 -20.92 -35.98 52.04
C ALA A 125 -19.54 -35.67 52.66
N ALA A 126 -18.96 -34.52 52.28
CA ALA A 126 -17.69 -34.03 52.79
C ALA A 126 -17.80 -33.39 54.19
N SER A 127 -16.68 -33.29 54.93
CA SER A 127 -16.60 -32.63 56.25
C SER A 127 -16.07 -31.18 56.16
N ALA A 128 -16.05 -30.47 57.31
CA ALA A 128 -15.67 -29.05 57.41
C ALA A 128 -14.16 -28.78 57.32
N THR A 129 -13.30 -29.80 57.42
CA THR A 129 -11.85 -29.62 57.61
C THR A 129 -10.99 -29.98 56.40
N GLU A 130 -11.47 -30.83 55.49
CA GLU A 130 -11.05 -30.98 54.08
C GLU A 130 -11.80 -32.17 53.46
N THR A 131 -11.91 -32.22 52.12
CA THR A 131 -11.95 -33.39 51.20
C THR A 131 -13.14 -33.55 50.24
N ARG A 132 -12.82 -33.93 48.99
CA ARG A 132 -13.71 -34.19 47.84
C ARG A 132 -14.52 -35.48 48.03
N CYS A 133 -15.69 -35.60 47.41
CA CYS A 133 -16.55 -36.77 47.53
C CYS A 133 -16.26 -37.85 46.48
N LEU A 134 -15.89 -37.46 45.25
CA LEU A 134 -15.64 -38.39 44.16
C LEU A 134 -14.38 -38.02 43.36
N ILE A 135 -13.55 -39.04 43.09
CA ILE A 135 -12.44 -38.95 42.14
C ILE A 135 -12.48 -40.17 41.23
N ILE A 136 -12.53 -39.95 39.91
CA ILE A 136 -12.45 -41.00 38.90
C ILE A 136 -11.16 -40.78 38.11
N GLY A 137 -10.24 -41.74 38.20
CA GLY A 137 -8.90 -41.64 37.64
C GLY A 137 -8.00 -40.75 38.50
N SER A 138 -7.43 -41.32 39.58
CA SER A 138 -6.53 -40.60 40.49
C SER A 138 -5.04 -40.88 40.24
N ASN A 139 -4.67 -42.16 40.11
CA ASN A 139 -3.31 -42.68 39.89
C ASN A 139 -3.25 -43.75 38.77
N ALA A 140 -4.41 -44.19 38.27
CA ALA A 140 -4.62 -45.10 37.16
C ALA A 140 -5.86 -44.64 36.37
N LYS A 141 -6.15 -45.24 35.22
CA LYS A 141 -7.41 -44.99 34.50
C LYS A 141 -8.59 -45.34 35.41
N GLY A 142 -9.58 -44.46 35.52
CA GLY A 142 -10.83 -44.73 36.22
C GLY A 142 -12.00 -44.70 35.26
N ASP A 143 -12.80 -45.77 35.23
CA ASP A 143 -14.06 -45.81 34.49
C ASP A 143 -15.18 -46.21 35.45
N LEU A 144 -16.15 -45.31 35.66
CA LEU A 144 -17.37 -45.52 36.44
C LEU A 144 -18.58 -45.50 35.50
N VAL A 145 -19.39 -46.56 35.52
CA VAL A 145 -20.66 -46.67 34.82
C VAL A 145 -21.80 -46.67 35.84
N LEU A 146 -22.73 -45.72 35.72
CA LEU A 146 -24.00 -45.69 36.43
C LEU A 146 -25.08 -46.31 35.55
N SER A 147 -25.34 -47.60 35.72
CA SER A 147 -26.37 -48.35 35.00
C SER A 147 -27.75 -48.32 35.68
N GLY A 148 -27.81 -47.86 36.94
CA GLY A 148 -29.04 -47.66 37.73
C GLY A 148 -28.72 -47.03 39.09
N GLY A 149 -29.73 -46.79 39.92
CA GLY A 149 -29.56 -46.17 41.25
C GLY A 149 -29.19 -44.68 41.18
N THR A 150 -28.89 -44.08 42.34
CA THR A 150 -28.50 -42.66 42.46
C THR A 150 -27.22 -42.54 43.27
N LEU A 151 -26.19 -41.92 42.68
CA LEU A 151 -24.96 -41.51 43.36
C LEU A 151 -25.01 -39.99 43.56
N GLU A 152 -25.21 -39.56 44.80
CA GLU A 152 -25.23 -38.16 45.20
C GLU A 152 -23.93 -37.78 45.92
N THR A 153 -23.34 -36.65 45.57
CA THR A 153 -22.18 -36.07 46.25
C THR A 153 -22.52 -34.69 46.81
N ARG A 154 -22.08 -34.45 48.05
CA ARG A 154 -22.30 -33.19 48.78
C ARG A 154 -20.96 -32.61 49.22
N GLN A 155 -20.48 -31.62 48.49
CA GLN A 155 -19.15 -31.05 48.71
C GLN A 155 -19.13 -30.11 49.93
N SER A 156 -17.93 -29.83 50.43
CA SER A 156 -17.75 -29.03 51.63
C SER A 156 -18.17 -27.57 51.41
N ALA A 157 -18.83 -27.00 52.42
CA ALA A 157 -19.12 -25.56 52.49
C ALA A 157 -17.86 -24.69 52.60
N SER A 158 -16.84 -25.22 53.29
CA SER A 158 -15.75 -24.43 53.85
C SER A 158 -14.50 -24.42 52.96
N VAL A 159 -14.38 -25.35 52.02
CA VAL A 159 -13.23 -25.48 51.11
C VAL A 159 -13.68 -25.87 49.69
N SER A 160 -13.05 -25.31 48.66
CA SER A 160 -13.34 -25.63 47.26
C SER A 160 -12.78 -27.00 46.88
N ALA A 161 -13.61 -28.04 46.97
CA ALA A 161 -13.22 -29.43 46.74
C ALA A 161 -14.18 -30.13 45.74
N PRO A 162 -14.04 -29.84 44.43
CA PRO A 162 -14.88 -30.40 43.37
C PRO A 162 -14.71 -31.90 43.21
N ASP A 163 -15.73 -32.57 42.66
CA ASP A 163 -15.61 -33.94 42.15
C ASP A 163 -14.81 -33.92 40.85
N VAL A 164 -14.08 -34.99 40.57
CA VAL A 164 -13.04 -34.94 39.52
C VAL A 164 -13.12 -36.13 38.58
N LEU A 165 -13.08 -35.83 37.27
CA LEU A 165 -12.76 -36.79 36.22
C LEU A 165 -11.34 -36.51 35.70
N GLY A 166 -10.40 -37.36 36.12
CA GLY A 166 -8.98 -37.22 35.81
C GLY A 166 -8.24 -36.29 36.77
N ASN A 167 -7.35 -36.87 37.57
CA ASN A 167 -6.42 -36.15 38.44
C ASN A 167 -5.00 -36.27 37.85
N GLY A 168 -4.39 -35.14 37.51
CA GLY A 168 -3.07 -35.13 36.87
C GLY A 168 -3.08 -35.77 35.47
N THR A 169 -2.26 -36.80 35.26
CA THR A 169 -1.99 -37.40 33.95
C THR A 169 -2.92 -38.55 33.56
N THR A 170 -3.92 -38.86 34.39
CA THR A 170 -4.76 -40.05 34.26
C THR A 170 -6.10 -39.74 33.58
N VAL A 171 -6.70 -40.76 32.96
CA VAL A 171 -8.02 -40.67 32.32
C VAL A 171 -9.11 -41.03 33.34
N GLY A 172 -10.06 -40.12 33.54
CA GLY A 172 -11.32 -40.38 34.24
C GLY A 172 -12.51 -40.41 33.28
N SER A 173 -13.34 -41.45 33.38
CA SER A 173 -14.58 -41.58 32.63
C SER A 173 -15.78 -41.84 33.54
N LEU A 174 -16.78 -40.98 33.46
CA LEU A 174 -18.11 -41.21 34.04
C LEU A 174 -19.10 -41.47 32.90
N THR A 175 -19.71 -42.64 32.89
CA THR A 175 -20.74 -43.02 31.92
C THR A 175 -22.07 -43.26 32.63
N ILE A 176 -23.14 -42.61 32.18
CA ILE A 176 -24.49 -42.77 32.71
C ILE A 176 -25.34 -43.48 31.65
N SER A 177 -25.88 -44.65 32.01
CA SER A 177 -26.66 -45.52 31.13
C SER A 177 -27.79 -46.18 31.92
N GLY A 178 -28.57 -45.36 32.64
CA GLY A 178 -29.77 -45.79 33.39
C GLY A 178 -29.85 -45.27 34.83
N GLY A 179 -28.73 -44.82 35.43
CA GLY A 179 -28.69 -44.27 36.79
C GLY A 179 -28.71 -42.74 36.86
N ASN A 180 -28.50 -42.20 38.06
CA ASN A 180 -28.40 -40.76 38.31
C ASN A 180 -27.11 -40.38 39.04
N TYR A 181 -26.43 -39.33 38.57
CA TYR A 181 -25.38 -38.63 39.31
C TYR A 181 -25.90 -37.27 39.77
N ILE A 182 -25.79 -36.96 41.06
CA ILE A 182 -26.28 -35.70 41.63
C ILE A 182 -25.15 -35.02 42.40
N CYS A 183 -24.71 -33.87 41.92
CA CYS A 183 -23.78 -32.96 42.57
C CYS A 183 -24.40 -31.54 42.58
N THR A 184 -25.60 -31.44 43.14
CA THR A 184 -26.33 -30.17 43.29
C THR A 184 -26.70 -29.86 44.73
N ASN A 185 -26.74 -30.87 45.60
CA ASN A 185 -27.23 -30.76 46.96
C ASN A 185 -26.07 -30.62 47.95
N GLY A 186 -26.04 -29.55 48.74
CA GLY A 186 -24.83 -29.04 49.38
C GLY A 186 -24.56 -27.61 48.93
N THR A 187 -23.55 -26.94 49.47
CA THR A 187 -23.30 -25.50 49.24
C THR A 187 -23.15 -25.10 47.77
N ILE A 188 -23.07 -23.79 47.50
CA ILE A 188 -22.89 -23.19 46.16
C ILE A 188 -21.67 -23.69 45.37
N ASN A 189 -20.79 -24.49 45.98
CA ASN A 189 -19.53 -24.95 45.42
C ASN A 189 -19.60 -26.34 44.75
N ASN A 190 -20.76 -27.02 44.74
CA ASN A 190 -20.92 -28.35 44.15
C ASN A 190 -20.56 -28.40 42.64
N GLU A 191 -19.32 -28.76 42.34
CA GLU A 191 -18.71 -28.62 41.01
C GLU A 191 -18.12 -29.95 40.54
N LEU A 192 -18.32 -30.29 39.25
CA LEU A 192 -17.65 -31.41 38.59
C LEU A 192 -16.57 -30.86 37.65
N ASP A 193 -15.33 -31.24 37.90
CA ASP A 193 -14.15 -30.80 37.15
C ASP A 193 -13.63 -31.87 36.19
N MET A 194 -13.24 -31.43 34.99
CA MET A 194 -12.64 -32.28 33.96
C MET A 194 -11.48 -31.57 33.24
N PRO A 195 -10.21 -31.97 33.41
CA PRO A 195 -9.58 -32.55 34.61
C PRO A 195 -9.15 -31.47 35.62
N ILE A 196 -8.53 -31.90 36.72
CA ILE A 196 -7.74 -31.01 37.58
C ILE A 196 -6.27 -31.33 37.35
N ASN A 197 -5.58 -30.46 36.60
CA ASN A 197 -4.19 -30.70 36.20
C ASN A 197 -3.25 -29.72 36.91
N GLN A 198 -2.46 -30.23 37.86
CA GLN A 198 -1.46 -29.42 38.58
C GLN A 198 -0.05 -29.49 37.96
N ASN A 199 0.15 -30.21 36.85
CA ASN A 199 1.48 -30.43 36.25
C ASN A 199 1.52 -30.19 34.74
N THR A 200 2.64 -29.62 34.28
CA THR A 200 2.90 -29.21 32.90
C THR A 200 3.19 -30.41 31.99
N GLY A 201 2.34 -30.66 30.97
CA GLY A 201 2.75 -31.38 29.74
C GLY A 201 2.11 -32.74 29.39
N VAL A 202 0.85 -33.06 29.76
CA VAL A 202 0.23 -34.37 29.42
C VAL A 202 -1.18 -34.32 28.82
N THR A 203 -1.38 -35.10 27.74
CA THR A 203 -2.47 -35.20 26.76
C THR A 203 -3.71 -36.09 27.10
N ALA A 204 -3.99 -36.39 28.37
CA ALA A 204 -5.10 -37.30 28.72
C ALA A 204 -6.50 -36.70 28.38
N THR A 205 -7.41 -37.51 27.84
CA THR A 205 -8.80 -37.12 27.54
C THR A 205 -9.77 -37.68 28.57
N ASN A 206 -10.58 -36.83 29.20
CA ASN A 206 -11.58 -37.22 30.20
C ASN A 206 -12.99 -37.18 29.62
N PHE A 207 -13.84 -38.10 30.07
CA PHE A 207 -15.14 -38.33 29.44
C PHE A 207 -16.28 -38.27 30.45
N LEU A 208 -17.28 -37.44 30.16
CA LEU A 208 -18.62 -37.54 30.73
C LEU A 208 -19.56 -37.99 29.60
N THR A 209 -20.05 -39.21 29.67
CA THR A 209 -20.95 -39.77 28.64
C THR A 209 -22.31 -40.03 29.25
N ILE A 210 -23.36 -39.47 28.67
CA ILE A 210 -24.75 -39.69 29.09
C ILE A 210 -25.48 -40.30 27.90
N ASN A 211 -25.77 -41.60 28.02
CA ASN A 211 -26.56 -42.35 27.02
C ASN A 211 -28.03 -42.40 27.42
N SER A 212 -28.31 -42.50 28.73
CA SER A 212 -29.64 -42.47 29.35
C SER A 212 -29.51 -42.15 30.85
N GLY A 213 -30.60 -41.88 31.56
CA GLY A 213 -30.54 -41.43 32.96
C GLY A 213 -30.22 -39.93 33.09
N SER A 214 -29.67 -39.51 34.24
CA SER A 214 -29.38 -38.09 34.47
C SER A 214 -28.06 -37.79 35.20
N ALA A 215 -27.43 -36.67 34.86
CA ALA A 215 -26.38 -36.04 35.64
C ALA A 215 -26.82 -34.62 36.02
N ALA A 216 -26.90 -34.29 37.29
CA ALA A 216 -27.20 -32.94 37.76
C ALA A 216 -25.98 -32.40 38.50
N VAL A 217 -25.47 -31.24 38.09
CA VAL A 217 -24.31 -30.57 38.71
C VAL A 217 -24.65 -29.10 38.92
N ASN A 218 -24.10 -28.42 39.93
CA ASN A 218 -24.25 -26.96 39.97
C ASN A 218 -23.37 -26.36 38.86
N LYS A 219 -22.07 -26.66 38.87
CA LYS A 219 -21.11 -26.23 37.84
C LYS A 219 -20.44 -27.42 37.18
N LEU A 220 -20.35 -27.39 35.85
CA LEU A 220 -19.46 -28.27 35.09
C LEU A 220 -18.29 -27.44 34.56
N VAL A 221 -17.07 -27.81 34.94
CA VAL A 221 -15.90 -26.97 34.67
C VAL A 221 -14.82 -27.76 33.95
N PHE A 222 -14.39 -27.21 32.83
CA PHE A 222 -13.26 -27.70 32.08
C PHE A 222 -11.99 -26.96 32.53
N ASP A 223 -11.14 -27.66 33.27
CA ASP A 223 -9.91 -27.19 33.93
C ASP A 223 -10.10 -26.05 34.95
N ALA A 224 -10.13 -26.39 36.24
CA ALA A 224 -10.36 -25.44 37.33
C ALA A 224 -9.08 -24.82 37.94
N GLN A 225 -7.86 -25.25 37.59
CA GLN A 225 -6.63 -24.82 38.29
C GLN A 225 -5.41 -24.58 37.37
N GLY A 226 -5.53 -23.69 36.38
CA GLY A 226 -4.37 -22.97 35.78
C GLY A 226 -3.23 -23.80 35.19
N GLY A 227 -3.42 -25.11 34.92
CA GLY A 227 -2.41 -26.04 34.41
C GLY A 227 -2.31 -26.08 32.89
N THR A 228 -1.51 -26.99 32.33
CA THR A 228 -1.37 -27.19 30.86
C THR A 228 -2.04 -28.49 30.40
N ALA A 229 -3.03 -28.35 29.50
CA ALA A 229 -3.51 -29.24 28.41
C ALA A 229 -3.92 -30.71 28.69
N GLY A 230 -5.03 -30.94 29.41
CA GLY A 230 -5.86 -32.15 29.23
C GLY A 230 -7.07 -31.87 28.31
N ASN A 231 -7.60 -32.88 27.61
CA ASN A 231 -8.78 -32.74 26.75
C ASN A 231 -10.04 -33.21 27.50
N SER A 232 -11.17 -32.53 27.33
CA SER A 232 -12.42 -32.88 28.03
C SER A 232 -13.57 -33.00 27.05
N VAL A 233 -14.22 -34.17 27.09
CA VAL A 233 -15.28 -34.54 26.18
C VAL A 233 -16.54 -34.87 26.96
N VAL A 234 -17.63 -34.17 26.63
CA VAL A 234 -18.97 -34.51 27.10
C VAL A 234 -19.76 -35.07 25.92
N ASN A 235 -20.30 -36.27 26.06
CA ASN A 235 -21.16 -36.89 25.05
C ASN A 235 -22.59 -36.94 25.57
N LEU A 236 -23.48 -36.12 25.00
CA LEU A 236 -24.92 -36.12 25.28
C LEU A 236 -25.64 -36.92 24.19
N ASN A 237 -25.52 -38.25 24.27
CA ASN A 237 -26.14 -39.20 23.33
C ASN A 237 -27.61 -39.50 23.67
N GLY A 238 -28.05 -39.08 24.85
CA GLY A 238 -29.40 -39.26 25.40
C GLY A 238 -29.42 -38.79 26.85
N GLY A 239 -30.50 -39.08 27.59
CA GLY A 239 -30.66 -38.68 28.99
C GLY A 239 -30.61 -37.16 29.21
N THR A 240 -30.33 -36.75 30.44
CA THR A 240 -30.34 -35.32 30.84
C THR A 240 -29.05 -34.93 31.58
N LEU A 241 -28.41 -33.84 31.15
CA LEU A 241 -27.41 -33.09 31.91
C LEU A 241 -28.04 -31.81 32.44
N SER A 242 -28.20 -31.67 33.75
CA SER A 242 -28.72 -30.46 34.38
C SER A 242 -27.57 -29.64 34.99
N ALA A 243 -27.48 -28.35 34.68
CA ALA A 243 -26.44 -27.45 35.19
C ALA A 243 -26.95 -26.01 35.43
N THR A 244 -26.30 -25.27 36.34
CA THR A 244 -26.48 -23.80 36.38
C THR A 244 -25.47 -23.10 35.47
N THR A 245 -24.26 -23.61 35.36
CA THR A 245 -23.21 -23.08 34.49
C THR A 245 -22.26 -24.16 34.01
N ILE A 246 -21.92 -24.11 32.73
CA ILE A 246 -20.84 -24.87 32.10
C ILE A 246 -19.81 -23.87 31.59
N ARG A 247 -18.54 -24.07 31.94
CA ARG A 247 -17.44 -23.16 31.59
C ARG A 247 -16.12 -23.87 31.40
N SER A 248 -15.17 -23.20 30.74
CA SER A 248 -13.74 -23.52 30.86
C SER A 248 -13.03 -22.47 31.72
N GLY A 249 -12.05 -22.90 32.53
CA GLY A 249 -11.29 -22.02 33.42
C GLY A 249 -10.18 -21.19 32.76
N LEU A 250 -9.69 -21.56 31.57
CA LEU A 250 -8.82 -20.72 30.73
C LEU A 250 -9.36 -20.63 29.29
N SER A 251 -9.00 -19.56 28.58
CA SER A 251 -9.56 -19.22 27.26
C SER A 251 -9.03 -20.06 26.09
N THR A 252 -8.02 -20.89 26.30
CA THR A 252 -7.26 -21.61 25.26
C THR A 252 -7.52 -23.12 25.20
N PHE A 253 -8.44 -23.67 26.00
CA PHE A 253 -8.64 -25.13 26.09
C PHE A 253 -9.72 -25.71 25.16
N PRO A 254 -9.47 -26.85 24.48
CA PRO A 254 -10.44 -27.51 23.62
C PRO A 254 -11.43 -28.36 24.44
N ALA A 255 -12.33 -27.73 25.20
CA ALA A 255 -13.50 -28.44 25.73
C ALA A 255 -14.50 -28.72 24.61
N THR A 256 -14.90 -29.98 24.45
CA THR A 256 -15.86 -30.39 23.42
C THR A 256 -17.09 -31.04 24.04
N ILE A 257 -18.27 -30.52 23.70
CA ILE A 257 -19.56 -31.12 24.04
C ILE A 257 -20.22 -31.57 22.74
N TYR A 258 -20.47 -32.87 22.62
CA TYR A 258 -21.21 -33.45 21.52
C TYR A 258 -22.69 -33.58 21.90
N PHE A 259 -23.55 -32.93 21.13
CA PHE A 259 -24.99 -33.03 21.24
C PHE A 259 -25.51 -34.04 20.21
N ASN A 260 -26.10 -35.12 20.69
CA ASN A 260 -26.63 -36.19 19.86
C ASN A 260 -27.93 -36.75 20.44
N GLY A 261 -28.89 -35.86 20.74
CA GLY A 261 -30.22 -36.23 21.24
C GLY A 261 -30.38 -36.24 22.77
N GLY A 262 -29.34 -35.95 23.54
CA GLY A 262 -29.44 -35.71 24.99
C GLY A 262 -29.92 -34.29 25.33
N VAL A 263 -30.55 -34.15 26.50
CA VAL A 263 -31.12 -32.88 27.00
C VAL A 263 -30.10 -32.16 27.90
N LEU A 264 -29.75 -30.92 27.56
CA LEU A 264 -29.10 -29.98 28.47
C LEU A 264 -30.16 -29.13 29.17
N GLN A 265 -30.31 -29.30 30.48
CA GLN A 265 -31.35 -28.66 31.28
C GLN A 265 -30.79 -27.56 32.20
N ALA A 266 -31.45 -26.41 32.24
CA ALA A 266 -31.12 -25.31 33.13
C ALA A 266 -31.63 -25.54 34.56
N LEU A 267 -30.79 -25.22 35.55
CA LEU A 267 -31.15 -25.25 36.98
C LEU A 267 -31.41 -23.87 37.61
N ALA A 268 -31.00 -22.78 36.94
CA ALA A 268 -31.18 -21.41 37.43
C ALA A 268 -31.11 -20.40 36.29
N ASN A 269 -31.49 -19.14 36.57
CA ASN A 269 -31.23 -18.01 35.67
C ASN A 269 -29.72 -17.74 35.55
N GLY A 270 -29.26 -17.29 34.37
CA GLY A 270 -27.87 -16.86 34.17
C GLY A 270 -27.22 -17.42 32.91
N THR A 271 -25.89 -17.47 32.89
CA THR A 271 -25.13 -18.00 31.74
C THR A 271 -24.93 -19.50 31.88
N LEU A 272 -25.76 -20.29 31.18
CA LEU A 272 -25.68 -21.75 31.18
C LEU A 272 -24.42 -22.25 30.44
N LEU A 273 -24.09 -21.65 29.29
CA LEU A 273 -22.88 -21.99 28.51
C LEU A 273 -22.03 -20.72 28.37
N GLN A 274 -20.85 -20.69 29.00
CA GLN A 274 -19.95 -19.53 28.90
C GLN A 274 -19.20 -19.48 27.57
N SER A 275 -18.83 -18.27 27.12
CA SER A 275 -18.09 -18.03 25.87
C SER A 275 -16.65 -18.59 25.87
N SER A 276 -16.17 -19.06 27.03
CA SER A 276 -14.90 -19.80 27.14
C SER A 276 -14.96 -21.18 26.49
N ILE A 277 -16.15 -21.77 26.31
CA ILE A 277 -16.31 -23.04 25.60
C ILE A 277 -16.19 -22.81 24.08
N LYS A 278 -15.37 -23.61 23.40
CA LYS A 278 -15.04 -23.40 21.98
C LYS A 278 -15.63 -24.44 21.02
N ASN A 279 -16.09 -25.61 21.50
CA ASN A 279 -16.61 -26.68 20.62
C ASN A 279 -17.92 -27.28 21.14
N LEU A 280 -19.06 -26.61 20.92
CA LEU A 280 -20.39 -27.22 21.09
C LEU A 280 -20.82 -27.85 19.76
N ARG A 281 -20.55 -29.14 19.57
CA ARG A 281 -20.77 -29.82 18.29
C ARG A 281 -22.14 -30.46 18.23
N VAL A 282 -22.92 -30.07 17.23
CA VAL A 282 -24.25 -30.64 16.95
C VAL A 282 -24.09 -31.80 15.97
N LEU A 283 -24.51 -33.00 16.39
CA LEU A 283 -24.53 -34.21 15.57
C LEU A 283 -25.95 -34.48 15.05
N SER A 284 -26.16 -35.62 14.39
CA SER A 284 -27.45 -35.98 13.76
C SER A 284 -28.63 -36.04 14.73
N GLY A 285 -28.40 -36.37 16.01
CA GLY A 285 -29.45 -36.34 17.04
C GLY A 285 -29.84 -34.94 17.53
N GLY A 286 -29.09 -33.91 17.13
CA GLY A 286 -29.38 -32.51 17.48
C GLY A 286 -29.02 -32.12 18.92
N ALA A 287 -29.03 -30.81 19.15
CA ALA A 287 -28.92 -30.20 20.46
C ALA A 287 -30.30 -29.96 21.06
N ILE A 288 -30.55 -30.50 22.26
CA ILE A 288 -31.80 -30.25 22.99
C ILE A 288 -31.45 -29.43 24.23
N VAL A 289 -32.01 -28.23 24.33
CA VAL A 289 -31.80 -27.33 25.47
C VAL A 289 -33.13 -27.03 26.13
N ASP A 290 -33.27 -27.47 27.37
CA ASP A 290 -34.44 -27.24 28.21
C ASP A 290 -34.16 -26.11 29.20
N SER A 291 -34.74 -24.94 28.94
CA SER A 291 -34.60 -23.79 29.84
C SER A 291 -35.46 -23.92 31.10
N GLN A 292 -36.30 -24.95 31.23
CA GLN A 292 -37.28 -25.07 32.30
C GLN A 292 -38.10 -23.78 32.42
N GLY A 293 -38.15 -23.13 33.58
CA GLY A 293 -38.76 -21.81 33.77
C GLY A 293 -37.77 -20.64 33.78
N PHE A 294 -36.51 -20.85 33.42
CA PHE A 294 -35.42 -19.89 33.62
C PHE A 294 -35.06 -19.12 32.35
N SER A 295 -34.51 -17.92 32.54
CA SER A 295 -33.84 -17.15 31.50
C SER A 295 -32.35 -17.46 31.50
N VAL A 296 -31.89 -18.18 30.47
CA VAL A 296 -30.52 -18.65 30.34
C VAL A 296 -29.83 -18.16 29.09
N THR A 297 -28.53 -17.89 29.19
CA THR A 297 -27.68 -17.49 28.06
C THR A 297 -26.73 -18.61 27.64
N GLY A 298 -26.76 -18.94 26.35
CA GLY A 298 -25.76 -19.72 25.65
C GLY A 298 -24.79 -18.80 24.89
N ALA A 299 -23.68 -18.43 25.54
CA ALA A 299 -22.71 -17.50 24.98
C ALA A 299 -21.67 -18.17 24.06
N ALA A 300 -21.49 -19.50 24.19
CA ALA A 300 -20.69 -20.28 23.25
C ALA A 300 -21.47 -20.64 21.99
N ALA A 301 -20.76 -20.74 20.86
CA ALA A 301 -21.33 -21.07 19.57
C ALA A 301 -21.62 -22.58 19.43
N PHE A 302 -22.84 -22.93 19.03
CA PHE A 302 -23.18 -24.24 18.49
C PHE A 302 -22.69 -24.34 17.05
N VAL A 303 -21.88 -25.35 16.75
CA VAL A 303 -21.25 -25.58 15.45
C VAL A 303 -21.58 -26.96 14.91
N THR A 304 -21.59 -27.12 13.58
CA THR A 304 -21.78 -28.44 12.96
C THR A 304 -20.69 -29.44 13.39
N GLY A 305 -21.06 -30.70 13.56
CA GLY A 305 -20.13 -31.81 13.81
C GLY A 305 -19.37 -32.33 12.59
N GLY A 306 -19.51 -31.70 11.41
CA GLY A 306 -18.83 -32.10 10.17
C GLY A 306 -19.67 -32.90 9.17
N GLY A 307 -21.00 -32.86 9.31
CA GLY A 307 -21.98 -33.53 8.43
C GLY A 307 -23.39 -32.97 8.60
N ALA A 308 -24.41 -33.67 8.08
CA ALA A 308 -25.80 -33.32 8.34
C ALA A 308 -26.09 -33.43 9.86
N ASP A 309 -26.50 -32.33 10.48
CA ASP A 309 -26.80 -32.25 11.90
C ASP A 309 -28.32 -32.14 12.16
N GLY A 310 -28.73 -32.48 13.39
CA GLY A 310 -30.13 -32.45 13.82
C GLY A 310 -30.63 -31.07 14.26
N GLY A 311 -29.78 -30.04 14.20
CA GLY A 311 -30.12 -28.68 14.61
C GLY A 311 -30.36 -28.50 16.12
N LEU A 312 -31.24 -27.58 16.49
CA LEU A 312 -31.52 -27.16 17.87
C LEU A 312 -33.01 -27.32 18.20
N LEU A 313 -33.32 -28.01 19.30
CA LEU A 313 -34.64 -28.07 19.91
C LEU A 313 -34.64 -27.33 21.26
N LYS A 314 -35.45 -26.28 21.36
CA LYS A 314 -35.68 -25.51 22.58
C LYS A 314 -36.91 -26.01 23.33
N LEU A 315 -36.71 -26.45 24.57
CA LEU A 315 -37.73 -26.89 25.54
C LEU A 315 -37.81 -25.92 26.74
N GLY A 316 -38.84 -26.10 27.57
CA GLY A 316 -39.08 -25.30 28.78
C GLY A 316 -39.75 -23.95 28.51
N ALA A 317 -40.58 -23.48 29.43
CA ALA A 317 -41.31 -22.21 29.35
C ALA A 317 -40.41 -20.95 29.43
N GLY A 318 -39.17 -21.08 29.91
CA GLY A 318 -38.19 -19.99 30.02
C GLY A 318 -37.58 -19.53 28.70
N THR A 319 -36.60 -18.63 28.79
CA THR A 319 -35.92 -18.03 27.64
C THR A 319 -34.52 -18.62 27.46
N LEU A 320 -34.18 -19.03 26.23
CA LEU A 320 -32.81 -19.34 25.83
C LEU A 320 -32.28 -18.22 24.95
N SER A 321 -31.24 -17.51 25.39
CA SER A 321 -30.57 -16.45 24.63
C SER A 321 -29.27 -16.98 24.02
N LEU A 322 -29.16 -16.97 22.70
CA LEU A 322 -27.96 -17.35 21.96
C LEU A 322 -27.23 -16.09 21.48
N THR A 323 -26.04 -15.86 22.02
CA THR A 323 -25.23 -14.67 21.69
C THR A 323 -23.95 -15.00 20.94
N GLY A 324 -23.52 -16.27 20.97
CA GLY A 324 -22.44 -16.78 20.11
C GLY A 324 -22.88 -16.90 18.64
N VAL A 325 -21.90 -16.95 17.73
CA VAL A 325 -22.14 -17.13 16.29
C VAL A 325 -22.35 -18.61 15.97
N ASN A 326 -23.59 -19.04 15.82
CA ASN A 326 -23.95 -20.43 15.59
C ASN A 326 -23.87 -20.82 14.11
N THR A 327 -23.28 -21.98 13.83
CA THR A 327 -22.99 -22.49 12.47
C THR A 327 -23.50 -23.91 12.23
N TYR A 328 -24.40 -24.43 13.06
CA TYR A 328 -25.12 -25.67 12.77
C TYR A 328 -26.13 -25.46 11.62
N ASN A 329 -26.33 -26.47 10.79
CA ASN A 329 -27.10 -26.38 9.54
C ASN A 329 -28.53 -26.91 9.67
N GLY A 330 -28.78 -27.80 10.63
CA GLY A 330 -30.07 -28.43 10.88
C GLY A 330 -31.14 -27.46 11.39
N PRO A 331 -32.38 -27.93 11.54
CA PRO A 331 -33.52 -27.09 11.89
C PRO A 331 -33.45 -26.57 13.34
N THR A 332 -33.92 -25.36 13.56
CA THR A 332 -34.17 -24.79 14.89
C THR A 332 -35.67 -24.87 15.21
N THR A 333 -36.05 -25.67 16.21
CA THR A 333 -37.44 -25.80 16.65
C THR A 333 -37.64 -25.23 18.06
N ILE A 334 -38.60 -24.33 18.21
CA ILE A 334 -39.03 -23.81 19.50
C ILE A 334 -40.33 -24.51 19.87
N ASN A 335 -40.26 -25.39 20.87
CA ASN A 335 -41.40 -26.18 21.32
C ASN A 335 -42.08 -25.58 22.55
N ASN A 336 -41.34 -24.84 23.37
CA ASN A 336 -41.89 -24.07 24.49
C ASN A 336 -40.99 -22.87 24.84
N GLY A 337 -41.57 -21.86 25.49
CA GLY A 337 -40.88 -20.66 25.94
C GLY A 337 -40.35 -19.79 24.79
N THR A 338 -39.27 -19.05 25.04
CA THR A 338 -38.70 -18.10 24.07
C THR A 338 -37.29 -18.48 23.64
N LEU A 339 -36.98 -18.40 22.33
CA LEU A 339 -35.61 -18.36 21.82
C LEU A 339 -35.25 -16.91 21.47
N ALA A 340 -34.20 -16.38 22.07
CA ALA A 340 -33.66 -15.06 21.78
C ALA A 340 -32.34 -15.18 21.03
N VAL A 341 -32.20 -14.44 19.94
CA VAL A 341 -31.05 -14.44 19.03
C VAL A 341 -30.68 -13.00 18.68
N THR A 342 -29.48 -12.81 18.13
CA THR A 342 -29.09 -11.55 17.47
C THR A 342 -29.02 -11.73 15.95
N THR A 343 -29.09 -10.64 15.19
CA THR A 343 -28.85 -10.66 13.73
C THR A 343 -27.43 -11.10 13.34
N SER A 344 -26.51 -11.22 14.30
CA SER A 344 -25.16 -11.78 14.13
C SER A 344 -25.00 -13.22 14.64
N SER A 345 -25.98 -13.75 15.36
CA SER A 345 -25.86 -15.00 16.11
C SER A 345 -26.04 -16.28 15.30
N GLN A 346 -26.44 -16.23 14.02
CA GLN A 346 -26.59 -17.44 13.20
C GLN A 346 -26.19 -17.20 11.75
N LEU A 347 -25.22 -17.98 11.26
CA LEU A 347 -24.67 -17.86 9.90
C LEU A 347 -25.08 -19.01 8.97
N ALA A 348 -25.52 -20.15 9.50
CA ALA A 348 -25.72 -21.38 8.72
C ALA A 348 -27.15 -21.60 8.17
N GLY A 349 -28.08 -20.66 8.36
CA GLY A 349 -29.28 -20.53 7.53
C GLY A 349 -30.31 -21.66 7.56
N GLY A 350 -30.30 -22.56 8.56
CA GLY A 350 -31.30 -23.63 8.72
C GLY A 350 -32.76 -23.13 8.83
N ALA A 351 -33.72 -24.06 8.78
CA ALA A 351 -35.15 -23.75 8.95
C ALA A 351 -35.50 -23.48 10.42
N TYR A 352 -36.30 -22.45 10.69
CA TYR A 352 -36.82 -22.14 12.01
C TYR A 352 -38.31 -22.47 12.10
N THR A 353 -38.71 -23.18 13.16
CA THR A 353 -40.09 -23.57 13.40
C THR A 353 -40.50 -23.17 14.82
N ASN A 354 -41.49 -22.30 14.92
CA ASN A 354 -42.09 -21.88 16.18
C ASN A 354 -43.44 -22.56 16.32
N LEU A 355 -43.60 -23.40 17.34
CA LEU A 355 -44.88 -24.03 17.66
C LEU A 355 -45.82 -23.07 18.38
N SER A 356 -47.10 -23.43 18.48
CA SER A 356 -48.11 -22.54 19.07
C SER A 356 -47.76 -22.14 20.50
N ASN A 357 -48.02 -20.87 20.84
CA ASN A 357 -47.75 -20.28 22.16
C ASN A 357 -46.25 -20.21 22.52
N THR A 358 -45.35 -20.15 21.53
CA THR A 358 -43.91 -19.94 21.75
C THR A 358 -43.47 -18.52 21.42
N GLY A 359 -42.28 -18.14 21.87
CA GLY A 359 -41.67 -16.83 21.62
C GLY A 359 -40.41 -16.92 20.76
N PHE A 360 -40.22 -15.92 19.91
CA PHE A 360 -38.97 -15.72 19.18
C PHE A 360 -38.56 -14.26 19.22
N GLN A 361 -37.35 -14.00 19.71
CA GLN A 361 -36.81 -12.67 19.85
C GLN A 361 -35.58 -12.48 18.97
N VAL A 362 -35.55 -11.40 18.21
CA VAL A 362 -34.39 -10.97 17.43
C VAL A 362 -33.93 -9.60 17.93
N THR A 363 -32.69 -9.52 18.40
CA THR A 363 -32.02 -8.26 18.70
C THR A 363 -31.14 -7.84 17.53
N VAL A 364 -31.33 -6.62 17.02
CA VAL A 364 -30.54 -6.10 15.90
C VAL A 364 -29.16 -5.68 16.40
N ALA A 365 -28.11 -6.35 15.94
CA ALA A 365 -26.74 -6.14 16.42
C ALA A 365 -26.09 -4.86 15.86
N SER A 366 -26.44 -4.47 14.63
CA SER A 366 -25.97 -3.25 13.96
C SER A 366 -26.94 -2.81 12.86
N ALA A 367 -26.90 -1.55 12.47
CA ALA A 367 -27.74 -1.03 11.39
C ALA A 367 -27.57 -1.85 10.09
N GLY A 368 -28.68 -2.29 9.50
CA GLY A 368 -28.69 -3.08 8.28
C GLY A 368 -28.35 -4.57 8.41
N SER A 369 -28.05 -5.07 9.61
CA SER A 369 -27.81 -6.50 9.85
C SER A 369 -29.09 -7.34 9.75
N GLN A 370 -28.99 -8.57 9.22
CA GLN A 370 -30.13 -9.47 9.01
C GLN A 370 -29.83 -10.89 9.50
N LEU A 371 -30.79 -11.51 10.18
CA LEU A 371 -30.82 -12.93 10.46
C LEU A 371 -31.41 -13.66 9.23
N LYS A 372 -30.62 -14.52 8.60
CA LYS A 372 -31.03 -15.28 7.41
C LYS A 372 -31.44 -16.71 7.77
N MET A 373 -32.54 -17.18 7.21
CA MET A 373 -33.08 -18.53 7.41
C MET A 373 -33.67 -19.11 6.12
N ALA A 374 -33.48 -20.42 5.91
CA ALA A 374 -34.00 -21.13 4.74
C ALA A 374 -35.53 -21.26 4.77
N ALA A 375 -36.10 -21.32 5.96
CA ALA A 375 -37.54 -21.24 6.17
C ALA A 375 -37.85 -20.66 7.55
N TRP A 376 -39.00 -20.02 7.68
CA TRP A 376 -39.54 -19.57 8.95
C TRP A 376 -41.00 -19.98 9.06
N SER A 377 -41.29 -20.94 9.92
CA SER A 377 -42.64 -21.45 10.15
C SER A 377 -43.17 -20.95 11.49
N GLN A 378 -44.28 -20.21 11.46
CA GLN A 378 -44.97 -19.68 12.62
C GLN A 378 -46.34 -20.35 12.74
N ALA A 379 -46.49 -21.21 13.76
CA ALA A 379 -47.81 -21.69 14.17
C ALA A 379 -48.64 -20.56 14.82
N ASN A 380 -49.93 -20.79 15.06
CA ASN A 380 -50.80 -19.77 15.66
C ASN A 380 -50.33 -19.33 17.06
N ASN A 381 -50.47 -18.04 17.36
CA ASN A 381 -50.15 -17.42 18.63
C ASN A 381 -48.66 -17.52 19.03
N THR A 382 -47.76 -17.40 18.06
CA THR A 382 -46.33 -17.21 18.34
C THR A 382 -46.03 -15.73 18.57
N THR A 383 -45.35 -15.42 19.67
CA THR A 383 -44.94 -14.04 20.00
C THR A 383 -43.60 -13.74 19.35
N ASN A 384 -43.53 -12.71 18.53
CA ASN A 384 -42.34 -12.29 17.80
C ASN A 384 -41.85 -10.96 18.35
N ILE A 385 -40.62 -10.90 18.85
CA ILE A 385 -40.06 -9.71 19.51
C ILE A 385 -38.92 -9.17 18.66
N PHE A 386 -39.06 -7.94 18.18
CA PHE A 386 -37.99 -7.22 17.47
C PHE A 386 -37.45 -6.13 18.37
N ASN A 387 -36.20 -6.31 18.80
CA ASN A 387 -35.49 -5.36 19.65
C ASN A 387 -34.46 -4.59 18.84
N PHE A 388 -34.72 -3.31 18.60
CA PHE A 388 -33.85 -2.40 17.87
C PHE A 388 -32.77 -1.76 18.75
N GLY A 389 -32.82 -1.96 20.08
CA GLY A 389 -31.93 -1.30 21.02
C GLY A 389 -32.01 0.21 20.85
N THR A 390 -30.91 0.82 20.43
CA THR A 390 -30.76 2.25 20.20
C THR A 390 -30.72 2.64 18.71
N LEU A 391 -30.89 1.67 17.79
CA LEU A 391 -30.60 1.85 16.36
C LEU A 391 -31.70 2.57 15.56
N GLY A 392 -32.86 2.85 16.16
CA GLY A 392 -34.01 3.41 15.47
C GLY A 392 -34.69 2.45 14.49
N ASN A 393 -35.25 2.98 13.41
CA ASN A 393 -35.96 2.17 12.41
C ASN A 393 -35.02 1.26 11.61
N PRO A 394 -35.46 0.07 11.19
CA PRO A 394 -34.64 -0.82 10.38
C PRO A 394 -34.41 -0.25 8.97
N THR A 395 -33.15 -0.17 8.55
CA THR A 395 -32.74 0.15 7.16
C THR A 395 -32.73 -1.08 6.24
N LYS A 396 -32.70 -2.28 6.83
CA LYS A 396 -32.96 -3.58 6.19
C LYS A 396 -33.78 -4.45 7.15
N ALA A 397 -34.54 -5.40 6.61
CA ALA A 397 -35.37 -6.29 7.42
C ALA A 397 -34.53 -7.15 8.39
N PRO A 398 -34.71 -7.04 9.72
CA PRO A 398 -33.96 -7.85 10.68
C PRO A 398 -34.05 -9.36 10.45
N VAL A 399 -35.15 -9.84 9.86
CA VAL A 399 -35.31 -11.25 9.46
C VAL A 399 -35.45 -11.35 7.96
N TYR A 400 -34.69 -12.28 7.36
CA TYR A 400 -34.83 -12.70 5.98
C TYR A 400 -35.11 -14.21 5.94
N ALA A 401 -36.28 -14.59 5.45
CA ALA A 401 -36.70 -15.99 5.33
C ALA A 401 -36.91 -16.37 3.86
N THR A 402 -36.17 -17.33 3.33
CA THR A 402 -36.42 -17.79 1.95
C THR A 402 -37.84 -18.32 1.79
N ASN A 403 -38.35 -19.07 2.78
CA ASN A 403 -39.75 -19.51 2.80
C ASN A 403 -40.43 -19.12 4.12
N LEU A 404 -41.42 -18.23 4.08
CA LEU A 404 -42.25 -17.88 5.23
C LEU A 404 -43.53 -18.74 5.22
N VAL A 405 -43.80 -19.44 6.32
CA VAL A 405 -45.05 -20.18 6.54
C VAL A 405 -45.74 -19.57 7.74
N LEU A 406 -46.92 -19.00 7.55
CA LEU A 406 -47.67 -18.31 8.60
C LEU A 406 -49.02 -18.98 8.84
N GLN A 407 -49.34 -19.28 10.09
CA GLN A 407 -50.64 -19.80 10.50
C GLN A 407 -51.22 -18.94 11.61
N GLY A 408 -52.53 -18.63 11.53
CA GLY A 408 -53.24 -17.89 12.57
C GLY A 408 -52.69 -16.49 12.84
N VAL A 409 -52.95 -15.96 14.03
CA VAL A 409 -52.59 -14.60 14.43
C VAL A 409 -51.35 -14.65 15.31
N ASN A 410 -50.31 -13.93 14.91
CA ASN A 410 -49.01 -13.95 15.58
C ASN A 410 -48.64 -12.55 16.07
N PRO A 411 -48.66 -12.32 17.39
CA PRO A 411 -48.26 -11.06 18.02
C PRO A 411 -46.84 -10.64 17.65
N VAL A 412 -46.66 -9.34 17.40
CA VAL A 412 -45.38 -8.68 17.18
C VAL A 412 -45.19 -7.60 18.25
N ASN A 413 -44.12 -7.73 19.04
CA ASN A 413 -43.68 -6.75 20.01
C ASN A 413 -42.50 -5.97 19.43
N ILE A 414 -42.62 -4.66 19.42
CA ILE A 414 -41.56 -3.75 19.01
C ILE A 414 -40.94 -3.14 20.26
N SER A 415 -39.62 -3.23 20.39
CA SER A 415 -38.86 -2.59 21.45
C SER A 415 -37.61 -1.89 20.92
N GLY A 416 -37.15 -0.89 21.65
CA GLY A 416 -36.04 -0.02 21.25
C GLY A 416 -36.44 1.46 21.24
N ALA A 417 -35.44 2.32 21.16
CA ALA A 417 -35.57 3.77 21.05
C ALA A 417 -35.22 4.24 19.63
N GLY A 418 -35.48 5.51 19.32
CA GLY A 418 -35.10 6.11 18.04
C GLY A 418 -36.04 5.82 16.87
N LEU A 419 -37.23 5.27 17.11
CA LEU A 419 -38.21 5.07 16.05
C LEU A 419 -38.70 6.42 15.52
N SER A 420 -38.76 6.54 14.21
CA SER A 420 -39.30 7.68 13.45
C SER A 420 -40.50 7.24 12.62
N LEU A 421 -41.30 8.21 12.16
CA LEU A 421 -42.47 8.00 11.31
C LEU A 421 -42.06 7.36 9.98
N GLY A 422 -42.86 6.40 9.50
CA GLY A 422 -42.64 5.77 8.19
C GLY A 422 -42.98 4.30 8.15
N GLN A 423 -42.72 3.68 7.00
CA GLN A 423 -42.92 2.25 6.75
C GLN A 423 -41.58 1.58 6.49
N PHE A 424 -41.26 0.55 7.26
CA PHE A 424 -39.94 -0.09 7.27
C PHE A 424 -40.09 -1.61 7.27
N SER A 425 -39.36 -2.32 6.39
CA SER A 425 -39.46 -3.78 6.35
C SER A 425 -38.89 -4.42 7.60
N LEU A 426 -39.67 -5.30 8.23
CA LEU A 426 -39.32 -6.04 9.44
C LEU A 426 -38.91 -7.48 9.11
N ILE A 427 -39.64 -8.07 8.17
CA ILE A 427 -39.43 -9.43 7.66
C ILE A 427 -39.41 -9.35 6.15
N LYS A 428 -38.36 -9.88 5.52
CA LYS A 428 -38.28 -10.05 4.06
C LYS A 428 -38.38 -11.54 3.73
N TYR A 429 -39.05 -11.88 2.64
CA TYR A 429 -39.13 -13.26 2.18
C TYR A 429 -39.02 -13.39 0.66
N ASP A 430 -38.63 -14.58 0.20
CA ASP A 430 -38.69 -14.91 -1.24
C ASP A 430 -40.05 -15.51 -1.58
N ASN A 431 -40.49 -16.50 -0.80
CA ASN A 431 -41.79 -17.15 -0.92
C ASN A 431 -42.55 -17.09 0.40
N ALA A 432 -43.87 -16.95 0.35
CA ALA A 432 -44.71 -17.03 1.55
C ALA A 432 -45.98 -17.87 1.31
N THR A 433 -46.34 -18.67 2.31
CA THR A 433 -47.58 -19.46 2.34
C THR A 433 -48.36 -19.15 3.61
N GLY A 434 -49.70 -19.15 3.51
CA GLY A 434 -50.57 -18.89 4.66
C GLY A 434 -50.77 -17.41 5.03
N LEU A 435 -50.12 -16.45 4.36
CA LEU A 435 -50.33 -15.00 4.59
C LEU A 435 -51.77 -14.52 4.31
N SER A 436 -52.57 -15.29 3.57
CA SER A 436 -53.99 -15.00 3.33
C SER A 436 -54.91 -15.49 4.47
N ALA A 437 -54.45 -16.43 5.29
CA ALA A 437 -55.21 -17.04 6.38
C ALA A 437 -54.62 -16.74 7.78
N GLY A 438 -53.38 -16.26 7.85
CA GLY A 438 -52.70 -15.83 9.06
C GLY A 438 -52.15 -14.41 8.93
N SER A 439 -51.92 -13.74 10.06
CA SER A 439 -51.42 -12.36 10.12
C SER A 439 -50.41 -12.19 11.25
N PHE A 440 -49.38 -11.37 10.99
CA PHE A 440 -48.68 -10.70 12.06
C PHE A 440 -49.52 -9.51 12.52
N VAL A 441 -49.65 -9.31 13.83
CA VAL A 441 -50.39 -8.18 14.39
C VAL A 441 -49.55 -7.52 15.46
N THR A 442 -49.63 -6.20 15.55
CA THR A 442 -48.92 -5.53 16.64
C THR A 442 -49.56 -5.86 17.98
N ASN A 443 -48.73 -6.13 18.98
CA ASN A 443 -49.16 -6.32 20.36
C ASN A 443 -48.63 -5.21 21.26
N THR A 444 -47.33 -4.90 21.23
CA THR A 444 -46.76 -3.78 21.97
C THR A 444 -45.84 -2.92 21.12
N PHE A 445 -45.84 -1.62 21.42
CA PHE A 445 -44.86 -0.62 20.98
C PHE A 445 -44.11 -0.07 22.19
N PRO A 446 -42.94 0.56 21.98
CA PRO A 446 -42.35 1.42 23.01
C PRO A 446 -43.37 2.47 23.46
N THR A 447 -43.35 2.81 24.75
CA THR A 447 -44.26 3.80 25.33
C THR A 447 -44.28 5.08 24.48
N GLY A 448 -45.48 5.59 24.18
CA GLY A 448 -45.68 6.81 23.39
C GLY A 448 -45.58 6.65 21.87
N VAL A 449 -44.98 5.57 21.36
CA VAL A 449 -44.95 5.27 19.92
C VAL A 449 -46.25 4.56 19.52
N SER A 450 -46.80 4.89 18.36
CA SER A 450 -47.92 4.14 17.77
C SER A 450 -47.63 3.76 16.32
N GLY A 451 -48.22 2.67 15.89
CA GLY A 451 -48.04 2.11 14.56
C GLY A 451 -48.85 0.84 14.38
N TYR A 452 -48.57 0.12 13.30
CA TYR A 452 -49.14 -1.20 13.04
C TYR A 452 -48.19 -2.06 12.19
N ILE A 453 -48.43 -3.37 12.13
CA ILE A 453 -47.76 -4.29 11.21
C ILE A 453 -48.60 -4.43 9.93
N SER A 454 -47.96 -4.32 8.77
CA SER A 454 -48.59 -4.43 7.46
C SER A 454 -47.97 -5.56 6.63
N ASN A 455 -48.79 -6.38 5.99
CA ASN A 455 -48.33 -7.39 5.03
C ASN A 455 -48.20 -6.76 3.64
N ASN A 456 -46.97 -6.44 3.24
CA ASN A 456 -46.66 -5.87 1.93
C ASN A 456 -46.28 -6.98 0.93
N VAL A 457 -47.31 -7.69 0.45
CA VAL A 457 -47.15 -8.84 -0.45
C VAL A 457 -46.46 -8.44 -1.76
N ALA A 458 -46.73 -7.25 -2.30
CA ALA A 458 -46.11 -6.76 -3.54
C ALA A 458 -44.59 -6.59 -3.42
N ASN A 459 -44.10 -6.21 -2.23
CA ASN A 459 -42.69 -6.10 -1.94
C ASN A 459 -42.11 -7.37 -1.30
N HIS A 460 -42.86 -8.47 -1.20
CA HIS A 460 -42.48 -9.67 -0.45
C HIS A 460 -41.93 -9.34 0.96
N SER A 461 -42.64 -8.50 1.71
CA SER A 461 -42.24 -8.11 3.07
C SER A 461 -43.41 -8.02 4.04
N VAL A 462 -43.10 -8.13 5.33
CA VAL A 462 -43.96 -7.68 6.44
C VAL A 462 -43.31 -6.44 7.02
N ASP A 463 -44.03 -5.34 7.01
CA ASP A 463 -43.50 -4.02 7.32
C ASP A 463 -44.02 -3.51 8.68
N LEU A 464 -43.15 -2.83 9.40
CA LEU A 464 -43.47 -1.98 10.53
C LEU A 464 -43.88 -0.60 10.01
N VAL A 465 -45.12 -0.18 10.26
CA VAL A 465 -45.59 1.17 9.95
C VAL A 465 -45.69 1.95 11.25
N VAL A 466 -44.82 2.94 11.42
CA VAL A 466 -44.83 3.86 12.57
C VAL A 466 -45.63 5.11 12.19
N THR A 467 -46.74 5.34 12.89
CA THR A 467 -47.69 6.42 12.59
C THR A 467 -47.63 7.57 13.57
N LEU A 468 -47.07 7.35 14.76
CA LEU A 468 -46.89 8.37 15.78
C LEU A 468 -45.58 8.14 16.53
N VAL A 469 -44.81 9.20 16.69
CA VAL A 469 -43.70 9.28 17.65
C VAL A 469 -43.93 10.54 18.48
N PRO A 470 -43.80 10.51 19.81
CA PRO A 470 -43.99 11.70 20.62
C PRO A 470 -42.93 12.75 20.27
N VAL A 471 -43.36 13.96 19.95
CA VAL A 471 -42.50 15.14 19.84
C VAL A 471 -42.90 16.09 20.95
N ILE A 472 -41.92 16.55 21.72
CA ILE A 472 -42.11 17.62 22.69
C ILE A 472 -41.30 18.83 22.29
N VAL A 473 -41.90 20.00 22.48
CA VAL A 473 -41.32 21.28 22.07
C VAL A 473 -40.88 22.04 23.30
N TRP A 474 -39.64 22.52 23.28
CA TRP A 474 -39.11 23.34 24.37
C TRP A 474 -39.93 24.63 24.53
N ARG A 475 -40.28 24.96 25.77
CA ARG A 475 -40.87 26.27 26.11
C ARG A 475 -39.96 27.09 27.02
N GLY A 476 -39.11 26.43 27.81
CA GLY A 476 -38.18 27.10 28.73
C GLY A 476 -38.88 27.85 29.87
N ALA A 477 -40.14 27.53 30.14
CA ALA A 477 -40.93 28.10 31.21
C ALA A 477 -41.93 27.08 31.77
N THR A 478 -42.16 27.14 33.07
CA THR A 478 -43.22 26.41 33.78
C THR A 478 -44.23 27.41 34.30
N ASN A 479 -45.49 27.31 33.87
CA ASN A 479 -46.57 28.25 34.27
C ASN A 479 -46.17 29.74 34.11
N GLY A 480 -45.48 30.09 33.03
CA GLY A 480 -45.04 31.46 32.75
C GLY A 480 -43.78 31.91 33.50
N THR A 481 -43.20 31.08 34.37
CA THR A 481 -41.91 31.35 35.04
C THR A 481 -40.77 30.70 34.29
N VAL A 482 -39.67 31.42 34.09
CA VAL A 482 -38.46 30.90 33.42
C VAL A 482 -37.95 29.62 34.11
N ALA A 483 -37.72 28.57 33.33
CA ALA A 483 -37.25 27.27 33.81
C ALA A 483 -36.32 26.63 32.77
N GLY A 484 -35.01 26.75 32.96
CA GLY A 484 -33.99 26.35 31.98
C GLY A 484 -33.48 24.90 32.07
N ALA A 485 -33.87 24.12 33.08
CA ALA A 485 -33.33 22.77 33.28
C ALA A 485 -33.88 21.78 32.23
N TRP A 486 -33.01 21.10 31.48
CA TRP A 486 -33.38 19.91 30.72
C TRP A 486 -33.07 18.69 31.57
N ASP A 487 -34.09 18.19 32.24
CA ASP A 487 -34.06 17.01 33.10
C ASP A 487 -35.09 15.97 32.66
N VAL A 488 -34.94 14.75 33.16
CA VAL A 488 -35.88 13.65 32.88
C VAL A 488 -36.89 13.57 34.02
N ASN A 489 -38.18 13.70 33.71
CA ASN A 489 -39.31 13.66 34.65
C ASN A 489 -39.26 14.70 35.78
N GLY A 490 -38.48 15.79 35.65
CA GLY A 490 -38.31 16.79 36.71
C GLY A 490 -39.14 18.06 36.48
N THR A 491 -38.90 18.74 35.37
CA THR A 491 -39.41 20.08 35.09
C THR A 491 -40.42 20.06 33.94
N SER A 492 -41.59 20.69 34.15
CA SER A 492 -42.65 20.83 33.13
C SER A 492 -42.44 22.05 32.24
N ASN A 493 -41.27 22.14 31.60
CA ASN A 493 -40.86 23.24 30.71
C ASN A 493 -40.91 22.88 29.21
N TRP A 494 -41.60 21.79 28.90
CA TRP A 494 -41.90 21.34 27.55
C TRP A 494 -43.40 21.45 27.27
N VAL A 495 -43.79 21.34 26.01
CA VAL A 495 -45.18 21.05 25.62
C VAL A 495 -45.23 19.86 24.68
N ASN A 496 -46.30 19.09 24.76
CA ASN A 496 -46.57 18.07 23.77
C ASN A 496 -47.03 18.74 22.47
N GLN A 497 -46.36 18.45 21.35
CA GLN A 497 -46.64 19.13 20.07
C GLN A 497 -48.08 18.90 19.57
N LEU A 498 -48.68 17.74 19.87
CA LEU A 498 -50.03 17.39 19.42
C LEU A 498 -51.12 18.05 20.27
N SER A 499 -50.98 18.01 21.60
CA SER A 499 -52.02 18.52 22.50
C SER A 499 -51.84 19.99 22.87
N GLY A 500 -50.64 20.55 22.70
CA GLY A 500 -50.28 21.89 23.16
C GLY A 500 -50.19 22.02 24.69
N ALA A 501 -50.42 20.94 25.44
CA ALA A 501 -50.41 20.95 26.89
C ALA A 501 -48.98 20.93 27.46
N PRO A 502 -48.74 21.52 28.65
CA PRO A 502 -47.48 21.39 29.37
C PRO A 502 -47.08 19.91 29.55
N ALA A 503 -45.79 19.63 29.38
CA ALA A 503 -45.24 18.29 29.41
C ALA A 503 -43.87 18.27 30.13
N PHE A 504 -43.50 17.08 30.60
CA PHE A 504 -42.15 16.75 31.05
C PHE A 504 -41.41 16.04 29.92
N PHE A 505 -40.10 16.20 29.85
CA PHE A 505 -39.28 15.30 29.04
C PHE A 505 -39.08 14.00 29.81
N THR A 506 -39.51 12.87 29.25
CA THR A 506 -39.43 11.56 29.93
C THR A 506 -38.29 10.69 29.37
N GLY A 507 -37.60 11.16 28.32
CA GLY A 507 -36.44 10.51 27.72
C GLY A 507 -36.78 9.62 26.51
N ILE A 508 -38.05 9.54 26.13
CA ILE A 508 -38.54 8.73 25.00
C ILE A 508 -39.14 9.57 23.88
N GLU A 509 -39.22 10.88 24.06
CA GLU A 509 -39.75 11.82 23.08
C GLU A 509 -38.64 12.43 22.23
N THR A 510 -38.98 12.78 20.99
CA THR A 510 -38.15 13.68 20.19
C THR A 510 -38.13 15.06 20.84
N ALA A 511 -36.96 15.59 21.12
CA ALA A 511 -36.79 16.94 21.64
C ALA A 511 -36.70 17.92 20.47
N LEU A 512 -37.69 18.82 20.37
CA LEU A 512 -37.74 19.89 19.37
C LEU A 512 -37.51 21.26 20.02
N PHE A 513 -36.55 22.01 19.49
CA PHE A 513 -36.30 23.40 19.82
C PHE A 513 -36.61 24.27 18.61
N ASP A 514 -37.70 25.03 18.65
CA ASP A 514 -38.14 25.93 17.59
C ASP A 514 -38.23 27.38 18.09
N ASP A 515 -38.87 28.28 17.34
CA ASP A 515 -39.02 29.69 17.73
C ASP A 515 -40.14 29.93 18.76
N SER A 516 -40.86 28.90 19.21
CA SER A 516 -42.03 29.03 20.10
C SER A 516 -41.72 28.98 21.60
N ALA A 517 -40.43 29.02 21.98
CA ALA A 517 -40.06 29.18 23.38
C ALA A 517 -40.50 30.53 23.95
N THR A 518 -41.19 30.49 25.08
CA THR A 518 -41.74 31.69 25.76
C THR A 518 -40.95 32.09 27.00
N GLY A 519 -40.07 31.21 27.50
CA GLY A 519 -39.19 31.45 28.63
C GLY A 519 -37.73 31.67 28.22
N THR A 520 -36.83 30.85 28.75
CA THR A 520 -35.39 30.93 28.42
C THR A 520 -35.03 30.08 27.19
N SER A 521 -34.08 30.58 26.40
CA SER A 521 -33.40 29.81 25.35
C SER A 521 -32.04 29.23 25.80
N THR A 522 -31.64 29.50 27.04
CA THR A 522 -30.55 28.76 27.72
C THR A 522 -31.10 27.48 28.33
N VAL A 523 -30.56 26.35 27.87
CA VAL A 523 -30.95 25.00 28.25
C VAL A 523 -29.83 24.39 29.08
N THR A 524 -30.11 24.04 30.32
CA THR A 524 -29.12 23.54 31.29
C THR A 524 -29.31 22.05 31.53
N LEU A 525 -28.36 21.25 31.10
CA LEU A 525 -28.28 19.82 31.36
C LEU A 525 -27.47 19.59 32.63
N SER A 526 -28.12 19.15 33.71
CA SER A 526 -27.44 18.76 34.95
C SER A 526 -27.12 17.26 35.02
N THR A 527 -27.73 16.48 34.12
CA THR A 527 -27.59 15.02 33.99
C THR A 527 -27.39 14.62 32.52
N ASN A 528 -27.12 13.35 32.26
CA ASN A 528 -26.99 12.86 30.89
C ASN A 528 -28.37 12.71 30.25
N ILE A 529 -28.57 13.28 29.06
CA ILE A 529 -29.82 13.29 28.32
C ILE A 529 -29.64 12.50 27.02
N ALA A 530 -30.54 11.54 26.75
CA ALA A 530 -30.47 10.68 25.58
C ALA A 530 -31.84 10.61 24.86
N PRO A 531 -32.28 11.70 24.21
CA PRO A 531 -33.53 11.68 23.45
C PRO A 531 -33.38 10.76 22.22
N PRO A 532 -34.45 10.08 21.79
CA PRO A 532 -34.48 9.34 20.52
C PRO A 532 -34.07 10.15 19.29
N ALA A 533 -34.40 11.44 19.27
CA ALA A 533 -34.02 12.39 18.23
C ALA A 533 -33.95 13.82 18.81
N LEU A 534 -33.02 14.63 18.29
CA LEU A 534 -32.83 16.02 18.69
C LEU A 534 -32.89 16.94 17.47
N GLN A 535 -33.93 17.77 17.43
CA GLN A 535 -34.17 18.72 16.35
C GLN A 535 -34.10 20.14 16.88
N VAL A 536 -33.27 20.97 16.25
CA VAL A 536 -33.18 22.40 16.55
C VAL A 536 -33.53 23.15 15.26
N ALA A 537 -34.77 23.63 15.19
CA ALA A 537 -35.40 24.24 14.01
C ALA A 537 -35.76 25.71 14.31
N ASN A 538 -34.75 26.49 14.68
CA ASN A 538 -34.90 27.87 15.10
C ASN A 538 -34.47 28.85 13.99
N ASN A 539 -35.26 29.90 13.76
CA ASN A 539 -34.96 30.96 12.80
C ASN A 539 -34.56 32.26 13.50
N THR A 540 -35.19 32.57 14.63
CA THR A 540 -35.01 33.81 15.39
C THR A 540 -34.52 33.58 16.81
N THR A 541 -34.95 32.51 17.46
CA THR A 541 -34.62 32.23 18.87
C THR A 541 -33.31 31.46 18.96
N ASN A 542 -32.23 32.11 19.37
CA ASN A 542 -30.92 31.45 19.52
C ASN A 542 -30.87 30.64 20.82
N TYR A 543 -30.48 29.36 20.70
CA TYR A 543 -30.39 28.45 21.83
C TYR A 543 -28.95 28.24 22.28
N THR A 544 -28.76 28.10 23.59
CA THR A 544 -27.48 27.71 24.20
C THR A 544 -27.68 26.51 25.10
N PHE A 545 -27.04 25.40 24.79
CA PHE A 545 -26.96 24.24 25.66
C PHE A 545 -25.72 24.37 26.55
N SER A 546 -25.86 24.02 27.81
CA SER A 546 -24.83 24.16 28.84
C SER A 546 -25.09 23.25 30.04
N GLY A 547 -24.14 23.18 30.98
CA GLY A 547 -24.30 22.47 32.25
C GLY A 547 -23.24 21.38 32.45
N SER A 548 -23.37 20.62 33.55
CA SER A 548 -22.46 19.52 33.89
C SER A 548 -22.84 18.18 33.25
N GLY A 549 -24.06 18.09 32.73
CA GLY A 549 -24.56 16.94 31.98
C GLY A 549 -24.09 16.94 30.52
N LYS A 550 -24.59 15.98 29.75
CA LYS A 550 -24.28 15.83 28.31
C LYS A 550 -25.41 15.15 27.54
N ILE A 551 -25.43 15.37 26.24
CA ILE A 551 -26.20 14.61 25.27
C ILE A 551 -25.43 13.33 24.92
N THR A 552 -26.09 12.18 25.06
CA THR A 552 -25.48 10.86 24.91
C THR A 552 -26.39 9.88 24.15
N GLY A 553 -25.87 8.69 23.83
CA GLY A 553 -26.63 7.63 23.16
C GLY A 553 -26.63 7.73 21.63
N PRO A 554 -27.59 7.08 20.93
CA PRO A 554 -27.63 7.01 19.46
C PRO A 554 -28.12 8.28 18.76
N VAL A 555 -28.41 9.34 19.52
CA VAL A 555 -29.10 10.52 19.01
C VAL A 555 -28.31 11.20 17.89
N GLN A 556 -29.03 11.61 16.85
CA GLN A 556 -28.55 12.55 15.85
C GLN A 556 -29.00 13.96 16.22
N LEU A 557 -28.07 14.92 16.20
CA LEU A 557 -28.35 16.34 16.29
C LEU A 557 -28.66 16.90 14.90
N SER A 558 -29.87 17.40 14.66
CA SER A 558 -30.25 18.05 13.41
C SER A 558 -30.54 19.53 13.62
N LYS A 559 -29.68 20.40 13.08
CA LYS A 559 -29.83 21.86 13.09
C LYS A 559 -30.42 22.35 11.76
N SER A 560 -31.51 23.11 11.84
CA SER A 560 -32.20 23.76 10.73
C SER A 560 -32.72 25.14 11.17
N GLY A 561 -33.29 25.89 10.23
CA GLY A 561 -33.63 27.30 10.45
C GLY A 561 -32.41 28.22 10.53
N THR A 562 -32.61 29.53 10.34
CA THR A 562 -31.54 30.53 10.20
C THR A 562 -30.83 30.91 11.51
N GLY A 563 -31.38 30.55 12.66
CA GLY A 563 -30.85 30.92 13.97
C GLY A 563 -29.61 30.13 14.37
N THR A 564 -29.07 30.46 15.55
CA THR A 564 -27.86 29.85 16.12
C THR A 564 -28.22 28.84 17.21
N LEU A 565 -27.49 27.71 17.23
CA LEU A 565 -27.38 26.80 18.36
C LEU A 565 -25.94 26.86 18.89
N THR A 566 -25.76 27.11 20.18
CA THR A 566 -24.45 27.03 20.85
C THR A 566 -24.43 25.82 21.78
N ILE A 567 -23.42 24.95 21.64
CA ILE A 567 -23.18 23.82 22.52
C ILE A 567 -21.98 24.13 23.41
N SER A 568 -22.19 24.10 24.73
CA SER A 568 -21.16 24.43 25.73
C SER A 568 -20.87 23.29 26.70
N GLU A 569 -21.43 22.12 26.44
CA GLU A 569 -21.24 20.87 27.17
C GLU A 569 -20.60 19.81 26.26
N THR A 570 -19.76 18.94 26.82
CA THR A 570 -19.03 17.92 26.05
C THR A 570 -19.93 16.71 25.80
N ASN A 571 -20.33 16.53 24.54
CA ASN A 571 -21.30 15.50 24.15
C ASN A 571 -20.63 14.26 23.54
N ASP A 572 -21.23 13.08 23.72
CA ASP A 572 -20.72 11.78 23.25
C ASP A 572 -21.74 10.91 22.50
N TYR A 573 -22.76 11.54 21.91
CA TYR A 573 -23.73 10.84 21.07
C TYR A 573 -23.10 10.24 19.82
N SER A 574 -23.74 9.20 19.27
CA SER A 574 -23.22 8.41 18.15
C SER A 574 -23.98 8.59 16.84
N GLY A 575 -25.14 9.26 16.85
CA GLY A 575 -25.96 9.47 15.64
C GLY A 575 -25.44 10.57 14.68
N GLY A 576 -24.39 11.28 15.09
CA GLY A 576 -23.73 12.34 14.30
C GLY A 576 -24.44 13.69 14.35
N THR A 577 -23.86 14.65 13.64
CA THR A 577 -24.29 16.05 13.63
C THR A 577 -24.65 16.46 12.21
N VAL A 578 -25.86 16.95 11.98
CA VAL A 578 -26.35 17.42 10.68
C VAL A 578 -26.76 18.88 10.78
N VAL A 579 -26.16 19.74 9.97
CA VAL A 579 -26.44 21.17 9.89
C VAL A 579 -26.99 21.50 8.50
N ASN A 580 -28.31 21.61 8.40
CA ASN A 580 -29.01 21.90 7.17
C ASN A 580 -29.11 23.41 6.89
N ASN A 581 -29.22 24.25 7.93
CA ASN A 581 -29.24 25.71 7.82
C ASN A 581 -28.86 26.38 9.15
N GLY A 582 -28.58 27.69 9.13
CA GLY A 582 -28.20 28.49 10.31
C GLY A 582 -26.81 28.12 10.83
N THR A 583 -26.52 28.46 12.08
CA THR A 583 -25.18 28.27 12.68
C THR A 583 -25.22 27.31 13.87
N LEU A 584 -24.30 26.36 13.92
CA LEU A 584 -23.95 25.56 15.08
C LEU A 584 -22.59 26.02 15.62
N VAL A 585 -22.55 26.55 16.84
CA VAL A 585 -21.31 26.91 17.54
C VAL A 585 -20.94 25.80 18.51
N LEU A 586 -19.74 25.24 18.37
CA LEU A 586 -19.19 24.23 19.29
C LEU A 586 -18.17 24.90 20.22
N ASN A 587 -18.55 25.18 21.46
CA ASN A 587 -17.77 25.99 22.40
C ASN A 587 -16.92 25.16 23.39
N VAL A 588 -16.92 23.84 23.23
CA VAL A 588 -16.12 22.87 24.00
C VAL A 588 -15.64 21.75 23.07
N PRO A 589 -14.56 21.02 23.43
CA PRO A 589 -14.21 19.77 22.76
C PRO A 589 -15.35 18.76 22.94
N ASN A 590 -15.80 18.16 21.84
CA ASN A 590 -16.82 17.11 21.84
C ASN A 590 -16.21 15.72 21.63
N ASN A 591 -16.98 14.69 21.96
CA ASN A 591 -16.62 13.28 21.88
C ASN A 591 -17.69 12.46 21.11
N TYR A 592 -18.55 13.11 20.32
CA TYR A 592 -19.51 12.40 19.48
C TYR A 592 -18.78 11.55 18.45
N SER A 593 -19.36 10.40 18.08
CA SER A 593 -18.69 9.42 17.21
C SER A 593 -19.28 9.33 15.80
N GLY A 594 -20.42 9.98 15.55
CA GLY A 594 -20.97 10.13 14.21
C GLY A 594 -20.39 11.34 13.47
N GLY A 595 -20.32 11.27 12.14
CA GLY A 595 -19.75 12.34 11.31
C GLY A 595 -20.50 13.68 11.40
N THR A 596 -19.82 14.75 10.99
CA THR A 596 -20.37 16.11 10.89
C THR A 596 -20.76 16.41 9.45
N PHE A 597 -22.06 16.57 9.17
CA PHE A 597 -22.60 16.86 7.85
C PHE A 597 -23.11 18.30 7.80
N ILE A 598 -22.56 19.10 6.90
CA ILE A 598 -22.92 20.51 6.73
C ILE A 598 -23.51 20.69 5.34
N ASN A 599 -24.84 20.69 5.24
CA ASN A 599 -25.55 20.66 3.96
C ASN A 599 -25.90 22.05 3.40
N GLY A 600 -25.93 23.07 4.25
CA GLY A 600 -26.29 24.43 3.86
C GLY A 600 -26.10 25.51 4.92
N GLY A 601 -25.97 25.12 6.20
CA GLY A 601 -25.63 26.03 7.29
C GLY A 601 -24.13 26.13 7.58
N ALA A 602 -23.78 26.60 8.77
CA ALA A 602 -22.41 26.76 9.24
C ALA A 602 -22.15 26.00 10.55
N VAL A 603 -21.01 25.32 10.64
CA VAL A 603 -20.43 24.91 11.93
C VAL A 603 -19.30 25.89 12.25
N LYS A 604 -19.34 26.53 13.40
CA LYS A 604 -18.35 27.52 13.85
C LYS A 604 -17.67 27.04 15.12
N LEU A 605 -16.34 27.03 15.14
CA LEU A 605 -15.57 26.63 16.32
C LEU A 605 -15.55 27.78 17.35
N GLY A 606 -15.90 27.46 18.60
CA GLY A 606 -15.70 28.35 19.76
C GLY A 606 -14.44 28.01 20.56
N ILE A 607 -13.81 26.87 20.26
CA ILE A 607 -12.57 26.40 20.89
C ILE A 607 -11.78 25.50 19.93
N ALA A 608 -10.48 25.30 20.21
CA ALA A 608 -9.66 24.35 19.45
C ALA A 608 -10.18 22.92 19.59
N ASN A 609 -10.18 22.18 18.49
CA ASN A 609 -10.66 20.79 18.39
C ASN A 609 -12.09 20.59 18.94
N ALA A 610 -12.99 21.54 18.67
CA ALA A 610 -14.39 21.42 19.08
C ALA A 610 -15.11 20.25 18.37
N ILE A 611 -14.69 19.93 17.14
CA ILE A 611 -15.01 18.68 16.45
C ILE A 611 -14.03 17.59 16.96
N PRO A 612 -14.51 16.39 17.32
CA PRO A 612 -13.67 15.30 17.81
C PRO A 612 -12.54 14.97 16.81
N PRO A 613 -11.27 14.84 17.25
CA PRO A 613 -10.18 14.43 16.37
C PRO A 613 -10.15 12.90 16.14
N GLY A 614 -9.33 12.44 15.19
CA GLY A 614 -9.16 11.01 14.88
C GLY A 614 -10.35 10.44 14.09
N THR A 615 -10.55 9.12 14.09
CA THR A 615 -11.52 8.42 13.21
C THR A 615 -12.99 8.84 13.33
N GLN A 616 -13.33 9.64 14.34
CA GLN A 616 -14.69 10.15 14.62
C GLN A 616 -14.92 11.54 14.04
N GLY A 617 -13.85 12.23 13.61
CA GLY A 617 -13.85 13.63 13.18
C GLY A 617 -14.13 13.87 11.70
N ASP A 618 -14.87 12.98 11.04
CA ASP A 618 -15.21 13.17 9.63
C ASP A 618 -16.10 14.41 9.44
N VAL A 619 -15.70 15.29 8.51
CA VAL A 619 -16.50 16.46 8.12
C VAL A 619 -16.89 16.35 6.66
N THR A 620 -18.18 16.42 6.38
CA THR A 620 -18.73 16.41 5.01
C THR A 620 -19.45 17.73 4.74
N LEU A 621 -18.98 18.47 3.72
CA LEU A 621 -19.58 19.73 3.27
C LEU A 621 -20.34 19.50 1.96
N ASN A 622 -21.64 19.82 1.94
CA ASN A 622 -22.49 19.74 0.75
C ASN A 622 -23.12 21.10 0.48
N GLY A 623 -23.52 21.35 -0.77
CA GLY A 623 -24.20 22.59 -1.15
C GLY A 623 -23.41 23.85 -0.75
N SER A 624 -24.04 24.73 0.02
CA SER A 624 -23.46 25.97 0.57
C SER A 624 -22.92 25.82 2.00
N GLY A 625 -22.73 24.59 2.49
CA GLY A 625 -22.28 24.33 3.86
C GLY A 625 -20.93 24.98 4.17
N THR A 626 -20.77 25.51 5.39
CA THR A 626 -19.55 26.19 5.84
C THR A 626 -18.99 25.57 7.13
N LEU A 627 -17.69 25.28 7.18
CA LEU A 627 -16.95 25.09 8.44
C LEU A 627 -16.11 26.34 8.71
N ASP A 628 -16.45 27.12 9.73
CA ASP A 628 -15.69 28.29 10.17
C ASP A 628 -14.81 27.95 11.39
N LEU A 629 -13.50 27.94 11.18
CA LEU A 629 -12.50 27.64 12.19
C LEU A 629 -12.32 28.78 13.20
N ASN A 630 -12.75 30.00 12.86
CA ASN A 630 -12.91 31.13 13.78
C ASN A 630 -11.69 31.41 14.69
N GLY A 631 -10.47 31.28 14.17
CA GLY A 631 -9.23 31.53 14.92
C GLY A 631 -8.80 30.40 15.85
N PHE A 632 -9.40 29.21 15.73
CA PHE A 632 -9.03 28.03 16.50
C PHE A 632 -8.40 26.93 15.64
N ASN A 633 -7.33 26.32 16.15
CA ASN A 633 -6.74 25.14 15.52
C ASN A 633 -7.72 23.97 15.53
N ALA A 634 -7.72 23.18 14.46
CA ALA A 634 -8.58 22.02 14.34
C ALA A 634 -7.82 20.82 13.78
N VAL A 635 -8.15 19.65 14.32
CA VAL A 635 -7.79 18.35 13.77
C VAL A 635 -9.08 17.66 13.37
N VAL A 636 -9.26 17.41 12.08
CA VAL A 636 -10.39 16.65 11.53
C VAL A 636 -9.88 15.35 10.95
N ASN A 637 -10.75 14.34 10.87
CA ASN A 637 -10.38 13.09 10.23
C ASN A 637 -10.22 13.34 8.73
N THR A 638 -11.34 13.49 8.04
CA THR A 638 -11.45 13.75 6.60
C THR A 638 -12.16 15.06 6.34
N LEU A 639 -11.87 15.69 5.20
CA LEU A 639 -12.75 16.68 4.59
C LEU A 639 -13.37 16.07 3.33
N ASN A 640 -14.68 15.91 3.32
CA ASN A 640 -15.44 15.28 2.24
C ASN A 640 -16.49 16.23 1.66
N GLY A 641 -17.02 15.88 0.49
CA GLY A 641 -18.33 16.32 0.03
C GLY A 641 -18.34 16.99 -1.34
N SER A 642 -19.55 17.37 -1.76
CA SER A 642 -19.86 17.82 -3.13
C SER A 642 -19.83 19.34 -3.31
N GLY A 643 -19.47 20.09 -2.26
CA GLY A 643 -19.36 21.56 -2.30
C GLY A 643 -18.97 22.15 -0.93
N GLY A 644 -19.30 23.42 -0.72
CA GLY A 644 -19.10 24.13 0.56
C GLY A 644 -17.72 24.76 0.75
N VAL A 645 -17.53 25.40 1.91
CA VAL A 645 -16.34 26.19 2.24
C VAL A 645 -15.82 25.84 3.64
N VAL A 646 -14.52 25.55 3.75
CA VAL A 646 -13.83 25.65 5.04
C VAL A 646 -13.15 27.01 5.09
N THR A 647 -13.46 27.80 6.10
CA THR A 647 -12.94 29.16 6.25
C THR A 647 -12.35 29.38 7.63
N ASN A 648 -11.53 30.41 7.77
CA ASN A 648 -11.12 30.95 9.04
C ASN A 648 -11.45 32.45 9.10
N SER A 649 -12.44 32.84 9.91
CA SER A 649 -12.78 34.25 10.11
C SER A 649 -11.93 34.97 11.16
N GLY A 650 -10.96 34.29 11.78
CA GLY A 650 -10.15 34.79 12.90
C GLY A 650 -8.66 34.94 12.59
N SER A 651 -7.84 34.94 13.64
CA SER A 651 -6.36 34.93 13.53
C SER A 651 -5.85 33.69 12.79
N PRO A 652 -4.62 33.70 12.21
CA PRO A 652 -4.04 32.53 11.55
C PRO A 652 -4.01 31.27 12.40
N ILE A 653 -4.30 30.11 11.80
CA ILE A 653 -4.40 28.80 12.48
C ILE A 653 -3.75 27.67 11.70
N ASN A 654 -3.65 26.50 12.34
CA ASN A 654 -3.38 25.22 11.69
C ASN A 654 -4.67 24.38 11.59
N LEU A 655 -4.96 23.91 10.37
CA LEU A 655 -5.95 22.87 10.11
C LEU A 655 -5.22 21.58 9.73
N ASN A 656 -5.35 20.54 10.54
CA ASN A 656 -4.77 19.24 10.26
C ASN A 656 -5.86 18.23 9.87
N ILE A 657 -5.68 17.56 8.75
CA ILE A 657 -6.51 16.45 8.27
C ILE A 657 -5.72 15.16 8.57
N VAL A 658 -6.28 14.22 9.34
CA VAL A 658 -5.52 13.07 9.91
C VAL A 658 -5.89 11.68 9.38
N GLY A 659 -7.09 11.50 8.84
CA GLY A 659 -7.53 10.24 8.24
C GLY A 659 -8.02 10.52 6.84
N ASN A 660 -7.62 9.75 5.84
CA ASN A 660 -8.11 10.02 4.49
C ASN A 660 -8.95 8.86 3.97
N ALA A 661 -10.25 9.07 3.80
CA ALA A 661 -11.13 8.07 3.23
C ALA A 661 -10.68 7.72 1.80
N SER A 662 -10.45 6.44 1.54
CA SER A 662 -10.19 5.92 0.20
C SER A 662 -11.38 6.25 -0.72
N GLY A 663 -11.21 7.29 -1.56
CA GLY A 663 -12.18 7.67 -2.59
C GLY A 663 -13.11 8.83 -2.24
N ALA A 664 -12.90 9.57 -1.15
CA ALA A 664 -13.68 10.77 -0.90
C ALA A 664 -13.22 11.95 -1.78
N THR A 665 -14.09 12.41 -2.69
CA THR A 665 -13.93 13.68 -3.37
C THR A 665 -14.26 14.80 -2.38
N SER A 666 -13.36 15.77 -2.18
CA SER A 666 -13.75 17.05 -1.58
C SER A 666 -13.74 18.12 -2.67
N ALA A 667 -14.94 18.58 -3.03
CA ALA A 667 -15.13 19.78 -3.84
C ALA A 667 -15.14 21.06 -2.98
N ALA A 668 -14.95 20.93 -1.66
CA ALA A 668 -14.89 22.06 -0.75
C ALA A 668 -13.70 22.97 -1.07
N SER A 669 -13.93 24.28 -1.08
CA SER A 669 -12.87 25.29 -1.15
C SER A 669 -12.41 25.67 0.25
N LEU A 670 -11.11 25.95 0.42
CA LEU A 670 -10.55 26.47 1.67
C LEU A 670 -10.27 27.98 1.54
N GLY A 671 -10.53 28.77 2.58
CA GLY A 671 -10.31 30.23 2.58
C GLY A 671 -9.86 30.80 3.93
N GLY A 672 -9.31 32.02 3.92
CA GLY A 672 -8.82 32.70 5.12
C GLY A 672 -7.40 32.28 5.55
N PRO A 673 -6.88 32.78 6.68
CA PRO A 673 -5.52 32.50 7.11
C PRO A 673 -5.41 31.11 7.75
N ILE A 674 -5.22 30.10 6.89
CA ILE A 674 -5.12 28.67 7.26
C ILE A 674 -3.77 28.14 6.78
N THR A 675 -2.98 27.59 7.69
CA THR A 675 -1.90 26.65 7.35
C THR A 675 -2.48 25.24 7.33
N LEU A 676 -2.31 24.53 6.22
CA LEU A 676 -2.93 23.23 5.99
C LEU A 676 -1.92 22.10 6.20
N GLY A 677 -2.19 21.20 7.15
CA GLY A 677 -1.42 19.99 7.37
C GLY A 677 -2.18 18.75 6.92
N ILE A 678 -1.62 17.98 5.97
CA ILE A 678 -2.11 16.64 5.65
C ILE A 678 -1.24 15.63 6.41
N ILE A 679 -1.88 14.90 7.30
CA ILE A 679 -1.30 13.84 8.13
C ILE A 679 -2.14 12.61 7.79
N ALA A 680 -1.54 11.47 7.45
CA ALA A 680 -2.34 10.25 7.24
C ALA A 680 -2.08 9.26 8.36
N GLY A 681 -3.11 8.49 8.72
CA GLY A 681 -2.97 7.33 9.57
C GLY A 681 -2.21 6.18 8.88
N ASN A 682 -2.24 6.10 7.55
CA ASN A 682 -1.48 5.13 6.75
C ASN A 682 -1.30 5.56 5.27
N ALA A 683 -0.39 4.90 4.54
CA ALA A 683 0.02 5.26 3.17
C ALA A 683 -1.02 5.03 2.05
N THR A 684 -2.18 4.41 2.36
CA THR A 684 -3.22 4.11 1.35
C THR A 684 -4.36 5.12 1.33
N GLU A 685 -4.44 5.93 2.37
CA GLU A 685 -5.46 6.95 2.57
C GLU A 685 -5.11 8.20 1.74
N THR A 686 -6.00 8.66 0.85
CA THR A 686 -5.82 9.90 0.05
C THR A 686 -6.86 10.98 0.34
N GLN A 687 -6.40 12.19 0.71
CA GLN A 687 -7.26 13.38 0.75
C GLN A 687 -7.30 13.99 -0.65
N ILE A 688 -8.49 14.27 -1.18
CA ILE A 688 -8.67 14.91 -2.49
C ILE A 688 -9.10 16.35 -2.30
N LEU A 689 -8.43 17.33 -2.91
CA LEU A 689 -8.86 18.73 -2.97
C LEU A 689 -9.14 19.12 -4.44
N GLY A 690 -10.41 19.41 -4.74
CA GLY A 690 -10.84 19.83 -6.08
C GLY A 690 -11.36 21.27 -6.18
N GLY A 691 -11.79 21.86 -5.06
CA GLY A 691 -12.28 23.23 -5.02
C GLY A 691 -11.17 24.27 -5.26
N ASN A 692 -11.52 25.40 -5.85
CA ASN A 692 -10.64 26.56 -5.94
C ASN A 692 -10.48 27.17 -4.54
N SER A 693 -9.29 27.07 -3.96
CA SER A 693 -9.00 27.55 -2.61
C SER A 693 -8.29 28.91 -2.64
N THR A 694 -8.52 29.72 -1.60
CA THR A 694 -7.96 31.07 -1.42
C THR A 694 -7.29 31.27 -0.06
N PHE A 695 -7.08 30.20 0.70
CA PHE A 695 -6.43 30.30 1.99
C PHE A 695 -4.99 30.82 1.86
N THR A 696 -4.54 31.51 2.90
CA THR A 696 -3.18 32.04 3.01
C THR A 696 -2.46 31.29 4.12
N GLY A 697 -1.41 30.57 3.76
CA GLY A 697 -0.63 29.71 4.64
C GLY A 697 -0.13 28.50 3.88
N GLN A 698 0.98 27.93 4.36
CA GLN A 698 1.63 26.80 3.73
C GLN A 698 0.76 25.53 3.75
N THR A 699 0.77 24.78 2.64
CA THR A 699 0.31 23.39 2.63
C THR A 699 1.46 22.43 2.93
N THR A 700 1.34 21.59 3.96
CA THR A 700 2.35 20.57 4.31
C THR A 700 1.78 19.17 4.17
N VAL A 701 2.40 18.32 3.35
CA VAL A 701 2.08 16.90 3.23
C VAL A 701 3.12 16.09 3.99
N ASN A 702 2.68 15.46 5.09
CA ASN A 702 3.56 14.74 6.00
C ASN A 702 3.88 13.30 5.54
N SER A 703 4.76 12.63 6.27
CA SER A 703 5.13 11.24 5.98
C SER A 703 3.91 10.33 5.94
N ASN A 704 3.86 9.42 4.96
CA ASN A 704 2.72 8.54 4.64
C ASN A 704 1.44 9.26 4.19
N ALA A 705 1.43 10.60 4.13
CA ALA A 705 0.26 11.33 3.69
C ALA A 705 0.19 11.42 2.17
N VAL A 706 -1.03 11.33 1.65
CA VAL A 706 -1.33 11.50 0.22
C VAL A 706 -2.34 12.62 0.06
N LEU A 707 -1.94 13.67 -0.67
CA LEU A 707 -2.81 14.74 -1.09
C LEU A 707 -2.98 14.69 -2.61
N ARG A 708 -4.19 14.46 -3.10
CA ARG A 708 -4.52 14.53 -4.52
C ARG A 708 -5.22 15.85 -4.84
N ILE A 709 -4.70 16.59 -5.79
CA ILE A 709 -5.28 17.83 -6.29
C ILE A 709 -5.91 17.61 -7.66
N THR A 710 -7.13 18.11 -7.82
CA THR A 710 -7.89 18.09 -9.08
C THR A 710 -8.27 19.50 -9.56
N GLY A 711 -8.12 20.51 -8.71
CA GLY A 711 -8.31 21.93 -9.03
C GLY A 711 -7.00 22.70 -9.12
N ALA A 712 -6.93 23.67 -10.04
CA ALA A 712 -5.72 24.45 -10.33
C ALA A 712 -5.18 25.27 -9.13
N SER A 713 -6.08 25.75 -8.27
CA SER A 713 -5.76 26.55 -7.07
C SER A 713 -6.15 25.82 -5.78
N ALA A 714 -6.15 24.48 -5.80
CA ALA A 714 -6.56 23.68 -4.64
C ALA A 714 -5.65 23.90 -3.41
N LEU A 715 -4.40 24.32 -3.63
CA LEU A 715 -3.37 24.54 -2.60
C LEU A 715 -3.35 25.96 -2.01
N GLY A 716 -4.32 26.81 -2.36
CA GLY A 716 -4.46 28.14 -1.77
C GLY A 716 -3.81 29.25 -2.59
N ALA A 717 -3.54 30.38 -1.94
CA ALA A 717 -2.93 31.55 -2.56
C ALA A 717 -1.43 31.36 -2.78
N THR A 718 -0.91 31.73 -3.94
CA THR A 718 0.53 31.65 -4.25
C THR A 718 1.32 32.80 -3.60
N GLY A 719 2.59 32.58 -3.26
CA GLY A 719 3.52 33.62 -2.82
C GLY A 719 4.29 33.25 -1.55
N ALA A 720 5.30 34.05 -1.19
CA ALA A 720 6.18 33.76 -0.06
C ALA A 720 5.39 33.50 1.24
N GLY A 721 5.63 32.33 1.85
CA GLY A 721 4.94 31.89 3.07
C GLY A 721 3.70 31.00 2.84
N ASN A 722 3.29 30.82 1.57
CA ASN A 722 2.18 29.93 1.21
C ASN A 722 2.63 28.64 0.52
N ASP A 723 3.91 28.52 0.19
CA ASP A 723 4.49 27.43 -0.60
C ASP A 723 4.14 26.03 -0.07
N ALA A 724 3.72 25.13 -0.96
CA ALA A 724 3.52 23.73 -0.64
C ALA A 724 4.83 23.01 -0.28
N THR A 725 4.80 22.17 0.75
CA THR A 725 5.92 21.32 1.17
C THR A 725 5.50 19.86 1.26
N VAL A 726 6.30 18.98 0.67
CA VAL A 726 6.13 17.52 0.79
C VAL A 726 7.30 16.94 1.56
N ASN A 727 7.02 16.49 2.78
CA ASN A 727 8.00 15.86 3.65
C ASN A 727 8.31 14.43 3.20
N ASN A 728 9.43 13.88 3.67
CA ASN A 728 9.87 12.53 3.30
C ASN A 728 8.78 11.47 3.58
N GLY A 729 8.42 10.70 2.55
CA GLY A 729 7.35 9.70 2.58
C GLY A 729 5.94 10.25 2.33
N GLY A 730 5.77 11.58 2.25
CA GLY A 730 4.54 12.23 1.80
C GLY A 730 4.46 12.33 0.28
N ARG A 731 3.28 12.59 -0.27
CA ARG A 731 3.10 12.75 -1.72
C ARG A 731 1.96 13.70 -2.09
N ILE A 732 2.21 14.56 -3.07
CA ILE A 732 1.19 15.26 -3.85
C ILE A 732 0.93 14.55 -5.18
N GLU A 733 -0.34 14.37 -5.53
CA GLU A 733 -0.80 13.84 -6.81
C GLU A 733 -1.64 14.84 -7.60
N LEU A 734 -1.39 14.92 -8.90
CA LEU A 734 -2.22 15.66 -9.85
C LEU A 734 -3.12 14.70 -10.63
N ALA A 735 -4.41 14.99 -10.75
CA ALA A 735 -5.35 14.16 -11.49
C ALA A 735 -6.32 14.97 -12.35
N GLY A 736 -6.77 14.38 -13.46
CA GLY A 736 -7.79 14.96 -14.34
C GLY A 736 -7.29 16.00 -15.35
N GLY A 737 -5.98 16.18 -15.50
CA GLY A 737 -5.40 17.13 -16.45
C GLY A 737 -5.24 18.56 -15.88
N VAL A 738 -4.94 18.67 -14.59
CA VAL A 738 -4.85 19.95 -13.89
C VAL A 738 -3.56 20.69 -14.23
N THR A 739 -3.65 22.01 -14.37
CA THR A 739 -2.51 22.93 -14.47
C THR A 739 -2.47 23.79 -13.21
N VAL A 740 -1.42 23.64 -12.40
CA VAL A 740 -1.20 24.43 -11.19
C VAL A 740 -0.35 25.66 -11.54
N PRO A 741 -0.91 26.88 -11.53
CA PRO A 741 -0.17 28.08 -11.91
C PRO A 741 0.62 28.63 -10.71
N GLY A 742 1.94 28.74 -10.83
CA GLY A 742 2.75 29.59 -9.94
C GLY A 742 2.95 29.12 -8.49
N GLU A 743 2.36 28.01 -8.07
CA GLU A 743 2.57 27.46 -6.70
C GLU A 743 3.98 26.90 -6.54
N ALA A 744 4.76 27.49 -5.62
CA ALA A 744 6.09 27.00 -5.30
C ALA A 744 6.00 25.71 -4.47
N LEU A 745 6.91 24.77 -4.72
CA LEU A 745 6.88 23.43 -4.14
C LEU A 745 8.23 23.02 -3.59
N THR A 746 8.28 22.65 -2.31
CA THR A 746 9.46 22.02 -1.72
C THR A 746 9.24 20.51 -1.61
N LEU A 747 10.16 19.71 -2.16
CA LEU A 747 10.09 18.26 -2.21
C LEU A 747 11.24 17.61 -1.46
N THR A 748 10.90 16.70 -0.55
CA THR A 748 11.84 15.85 0.19
C THR A 748 11.47 14.37 -0.01
N GLY A 749 12.47 13.52 -0.26
CA GLY A 749 12.32 12.08 -0.24
C GLY A 749 11.64 11.46 -1.48
N THR A 750 11.48 10.13 -1.44
CA THR A 750 11.05 9.34 -2.60
C THR A 750 9.53 9.38 -2.88
N GLY A 751 8.76 9.99 -1.99
CA GLY A 751 7.32 9.82 -1.88
C GLY A 751 6.90 8.58 -1.09
N GLY A 752 5.60 8.48 -0.78
CA GLY A 752 4.99 7.34 -0.08
C GLY A 752 4.95 6.04 -0.90
N LEU A 753 4.92 4.89 -0.21
CA LEU A 753 4.88 3.55 -0.81
C LEU A 753 3.53 3.28 -1.49
N ILE A 754 3.57 2.73 -2.71
CA ILE A 754 2.42 2.18 -3.42
C ILE A 754 2.83 0.84 -4.02
N GLY A 755 2.12 -0.24 -3.64
CA GLY A 755 2.47 -1.60 -4.07
C GLY A 755 3.90 -2.01 -3.72
N GLY A 756 4.48 -1.45 -2.65
CA GLY A 756 5.87 -1.68 -2.25
C GLY A 756 6.93 -0.83 -2.99
N SER A 757 6.53 0.08 -3.88
CA SER A 757 7.43 0.96 -4.66
C SER A 757 7.12 2.44 -4.45
N THR A 758 8.07 3.32 -4.78
CA THR A 758 7.89 4.78 -4.72
C THR A 758 8.21 5.42 -6.07
N PHE A 759 7.35 6.33 -6.52
CA PHE A 759 7.37 6.89 -7.89
C PHE A 759 7.41 8.43 -7.88
N GLY A 760 7.69 9.07 -6.74
CA GLY A 760 7.68 10.53 -6.63
C GLY A 760 7.00 11.09 -5.39
N SER A 761 7.59 12.12 -4.80
CA SER A 761 6.91 13.01 -3.84
C SER A 761 5.99 14.00 -4.56
N LEU A 762 6.27 14.32 -5.82
CA LEU A 762 5.32 14.88 -6.79
C LEU A 762 4.98 13.84 -7.85
N GLN A 763 3.69 13.58 -8.09
CA GLN A 763 3.25 12.62 -9.09
C GLN A 763 2.05 13.08 -9.91
N SER A 764 2.00 12.63 -11.16
CA SER A 764 0.76 12.63 -11.94
C SER A 764 0.06 11.28 -11.83
N PHE A 765 -1.21 11.29 -11.41
CA PHE A 765 -2.04 10.09 -11.24
C PHE A 765 -2.87 9.77 -12.48
N SER A 766 -3.47 10.78 -13.12
CA SER A 766 -4.26 10.59 -14.35
C SER A 766 -4.27 11.84 -15.24
N GLY A 767 -4.27 11.65 -16.56
CA GLY A 767 -4.27 12.74 -17.54
C GLY A 767 -2.90 13.42 -17.73
N TYR A 768 -2.88 14.48 -18.54
CA TYR A 768 -1.70 15.33 -18.74
C TYR A 768 -1.75 16.51 -17.77
N ASN A 769 -0.88 16.52 -16.76
CA ASN A 769 -0.91 17.52 -15.70
C ASN A 769 0.33 18.41 -15.76
N LYS A 770 0.20 19.66 -15.33
CA LYS A 770 1.26 20.66 -15.40
C LYS A 770 1.50 21.34 -14.05
N TRP A 771 2.76 21.39 -13.63
CA TRP A 771 3.22 22.18 -12.49
C TRP A 771 3.97 23.43 -12.96
N GLY A 772 3.38 24.60 -12.72
CA GLY A 772 3.89 25.88 -13.23
C GLY A 772 4.82 26.64 -12.29
N GLY A 773 4.73 26.44 -10.98
CA GLY A 773 5.58 27.14 -10.01
C GLY A 773 6.94 26.46 -9.79
N SER A 774 7.86 27.16 -9.12
CA SER A 774 9.21 26.65 -8.88
C SER A 774 9.20 25.40 -8.00
N VAL A 775 10.07 24.44 -8.28
CA VAL A 775 10.24 23.21 -7.50
C VAL A 775 11.62 23.21 -6.85
N LEU A 776 11.67 23.12 -5.53
CA LEU A 776 12.88 22.96 -4.75
C LEU A 776 13.05 21.49 -4.37
N VAL A 777 14.14 20.88 -4.82
CA VAL A 777 14.57 19.52 -4.45
C VAL A 777 15.49 19.60 -3.24
N SER A 778 15.03 19.08 -2.11
CA SER A 778 15.71 19.25 -0.81
C SER A 778 16.72 18.14 -0.48
N ASP A 779 16.68 17.00 -1.17
CA ASP A 779 17.62 15.89 -0.96
C ASP A 779 17.88 15.05 -2.22
N ALA A 780 18.94 14.24 -2.19
CA ALA A 780 19.38 13.39 -3.31
C ALA A 780 18.45 12.20 -3.61
N THR A 781 17.45 11.95 -2.78
CA THR A 781 16.47 10.87 -2.96
C THR A 781 15.15 11.36 -3.53
N THR A 782 15.02 12.66 -3.76
CA THR A 782 13.79 13.29 -4.21
C THR A 782 13.37 12.76 -5.57
N ARG A 783 12.12 12.29 -5.64
CA ARG A 783 11.55 11.69 -6.85
C ARG A 783 10.43 12.53 -7.41
N ILE A 784 10.33 12.56 -8.74
CA ILE A 784 9.18 13.09 -9.48
C ILE A 784 8.74 12.05 -10.51
N GLY A 785 7.44 11.89 -10.73
CA GLY A 785 6.96 10.84 -11.64
C GLY A 785 5.50 10.88 -12.04
N ALA A 786 5.04 9.78 -12.62
CA ALA A 786 3.68 9.58 -13.11
C ALA A 786 3.26 8.10 -13.00
N ARG A 787 1.96 7.84 -13.08
CA ARG A 787 1.31 6.51 -12.96
C ARG A 787 0.23 6.31 -14.00
N ASP A 788 -0.24 5.06 -14.16
CA ASP A 788 -1.46 4.74 -14.91
C ASP A 788 -1.55 5.38 -16.32
N GLY A 789 -0.42 5.52 -17.02
CA GLY A 789 -0.35 6.14 -18.35
C GLY A 789 -0.47 7.67 -18.36
N ALA A 790 -0.45 8.32 -17.20
CA ALA A 790 -0.46 9.77 -17.05
C ALA A 790 0.88 10.43 -17.47
N SER A 791 0.85 11.75 -17.60
CA SER A 791 2.04 12.55 -17.92
C SER A 791 2.12 13.80 -17.04
N LEU A 792 3.34 14.17 -16.65
CA LEU A 792 3.61 15.33 -15.82
C LEU A 792 4.55 16.30 -16.56
N GLU A 793 4.10 17.52 -16.80
CA GLU A 793 4.96 18.63 -17.25
C GLU A 793 5.34 19.51 -16.05
N ILE A 794 6.62 19.84 -15.94
CA ILE A 794 7.13 20.83 -14.99
C ILE A 794 7.69 22.00 -15.81
N SER A 795 6.95 23.11 -15.80
CA SER A 795 7.37 24.34 -16.51
C SER A 795 8.01 25.37 -15.58
N GLY A 796 7.81 25.24 -14.27
CA GLY A 796 8.58 26.01 -13.29
C GLY A 796 10.01 25.49 -13.16
N ALA A 797 10.93 26.34 -12.72
CA ALA A 797 12.33 25.96 -12.52
C ALA A 797 12.48 24.96 -11.36
N ILE A 798 13.18 23.85 -11.61
CA ILE A 798 13.63 22.89 -10.61
C ILE A 798 15.00 23.35 -10.10
N SER A 799 15.15 23.50 -8.80
CA SER A 799 16.36 23.98 -8.12
C SER A 799 16.68 23.13 -6.90
N GLY A 800 17.87 23.31 -6.31
CA GLY A 800 18.27 22.60 -5.09
C GLY A 800 19.74 22.19 -5.07
N GLY A 801 20.23 21.83 -3.88
CA GLY A 801 21.61 21.37 -3.68
C GLY A 801 21.83 19.90 -4.01
N SER A 802 20.87 19.22 -4.63
CA SER A 802 20.86 17.77 -4.86
C SER A 802 20.24 17.39 -6.19
N GLY A 803 20.61 16.21 -6.69
CA GLY A 803 20.13 15.68 -7.97
C GLY A 803 18.65 15.29 -7.94
N VAL A 804 18.05 15.15 -9.11
CA VAL A 804 16.64 14.78 -9.28
C VAL A 804 16.51 13.38 -9.84
N ILE A 805 15.56 12.61 -9.30
CA ILE A 805 15.20 11.29 -9.82
C ILE A 805 13.82 11.38 -10.48
N VAL A 806 13.75 11.03 -11.75
CA VAL A 806 12.52 10.87 -12.52
C VAL A 806 12.17 9.38 -12.57
N ARG A 807 11.12 8.96 -11.88
CA ARG A 807 10.72 7.55 -11.82
C ARG A 807 9.22 7.41 -11.96
N CYS A 808 8.78 6.56 -12.87
CA CYS A 808 7.35 6.30 -13.05
C CYS A 808 7.01 4.81 -12.86
N GLU A 809 5.73 4.51 -12.83
CA GLU A 809 5.23 3.13 -12.65
C GLU A 809 5.43 2.25 -13.88
N SER A 810 5.44 2.85 -15.06
CA SER A 810 5.66 2.13 -16.31
C SER A 810 6.41 2.99 -17.32
N ALA A 811 7.11 2.31 -18.24
CA ALA A 811 7.86 2.95 -19.31
C ALA A 811 7.00 3.76 -20.29
N ASN A 812 5.67 3.56 -20.28
CA ASN A 812 4.72 4.23 -21.17
C ASN A 812 4.28 5.61 -20.68
N THR A 813 4.70 6.00 -19.47
CA THR A 813 4.47 7.34 -18.94
C THR A 813 5.62 8.28 -19.32
N ALA A 814 5.36 9.59 -19.29
CA ALA A 814 6.37 10.61 -19.56
C ALA A 814 6.37 11.71 -18.50
N VAL A 815 7.56 12.22 -18.19
CA VAL A 815 7.76 13.47 -17.47
C VAL A 815 8.43 14.46 -18.42
N VAL A 816 7.86 15.66 -18.52
CA VAL A 816 8.35 16.74 -19.38
C VAL A 816 8.97 17.82 -18.52
N PHE A 817 10.23 18.16 -18.77
CA PHE A 817 10.84 19.35 -18.18
C PHE A 817 10.86 20.47 -19.23
N SER A 818 10.21 21.59 -18.93
CA SER A 818 10.10 22.76 -19.81
C SER A 818 10.69 24.03 -19.19
N GLY A 819 11.02 24.00 -17.89
CA GLY A 819 11.59 25.12 -17.15
C GLY A 819 13.12 25.18 -17.19
N PRO A 820 13.74 26.35 -16.93
CA PRO A 820 15.19 26.51 -16.84
C PRO A 820 15.71 25.95 -15.52
N ASN A 821 16.04 24.66 -15.48
CA ASN A 821 16.40 23.98 -14.25
C ASN A 821 17.86 24.25 -13.83
N ALA A 822 18.09 24.40 -12.52
CA ALA A 822 19.38 24.80 -11.94
C ALA A 822 19.76 24.01 -10.66
N TYR A 823 19.27 22.78 -10.51
CA TYR A 823 19.66 21.91 -9.40
C TYR A 823 21.10 21.41 -9.57
N SER A 824 21.77 21.14 -8.45
CA SER A 824 23.11 20.53 -8.43
C SER A 824 23.04 19.00 -8.52
N GLY A 825 24.05 18.33 -9.05
CA GLY A 825 24.11 16.85 -9.05
C GLY A 825 23.48 16.17 -10.27
N GLY A 826 23.29 14.85 -10.17
CA GLY A 826 22.87 14.01 -11.29
C GLY A 826 21.37 14.05 -11.57
N THR A 827 21.01 13.81 -12.82
CA THR A 827 19.62 13.56 -13.26
C THR A 827 19.47 12.06 -13.50
N TYR A 828 18.58 11.40 -12.77
CA TYR A 828 18.37 9.96 -12.88
C TYR A 828 17.00 9.67 -13.51
N VAL A 829 16.93 8.80 -14.51
CA VAL A 829 15.68 8.45 -15.19
C VAL A 829 15.47 6.95 -15.09
N TRP A 830 14.39 6.53 -14.43
CA TRP A 830 14.08 5.13 -14.16
C TRP A 830 12.66 4.76 -14.62
N MET A 831 12.54 3.73 -15.44
CA MET A 831 11.27 3.12 -15.84
C MET A 831 10.29 4.13 -16.50
N THR A 832 10.81 5.05 -17.32
CA THR A 832 10.04 6.16 -17.92
C THR A 832 10.76 6.84 -19.09
N THR A 833 10.05 7.76 -19.77
CA THR A 833 10.61 8.73 -20.71
C THR A 833 10.73 10.10 -20.05
N LEU A 834 11.94 10.65 -19.99
CA LEU A 834 12.16 12.06 -19.70
C LEU A 834 12.18 12.83 -21.02
N LYS A 835 11.26 13.76 -21.19
CA LYS A 835 11.04 14.51 -22.42
C LYS A 835 11.40 15.98 -22.24
N MET A 836 12.11 16.56 -23.21
CA MET A 836 12.45 17.98 -23.19
C MET A 836 11.29 18.83 -23.73
N GLY A 837 10.93 19.88 -23.00
CA GLY A 837 9.95 20.89 -23.42
C GLY A 837 10.57 22.22 -23.88
N ALA A 838 11.88 22.40 -23.65
CA ALA A 838 12.66 23.55 -24.10
C ALA A 838 14.15 23.17 -24.25
N ASP A 839 14.91 23.99 -24.98
CA ASP A 839 16.37 23.83 -25.07
C ASP A 839 17.01 23.99 -23.69
N ASN A 840 17.96 23.11 -23.37
CA ASN A 840 18.67 23.10 -22.10
C ASN A 840 17.74 23.11 -20.87
N SER A 841 16.65 22.33 -20.95
CA SER A 841 15.75 22.13 -19.81
C SER A 841 16.46 21.40 -18.66
N LEU A 842 17.51 20.61 -18.90
CA LEU A 842 18.36 20.07 -17.83
C LEU A 842 19.53 21.02 -17.53
N PRO A 843 20.02 21.07 -16.27
CA PRO A 843 21.23 21.80 -15.94
C PRO A 843 22.41 21.28 -16.76
N SER A 844 23.17 22.16 -17.42
CA SER A 844 24.32 21.75 -18.23
C SER A 844 25.40 21.00 -17.44
N ALA A 845 25.53 21.30 -16.14
CA ALA A 845 26.44 20.62 -15.23
C ALA A 845 25.94 19.23 -14.77
N THR A 846 24.74 18.80 -15.16
CA THR A 846 24.21 17.50 -14.72
C THR A 846 24.87 16.35 -15.48
N THR A 847 25.19 15.28 -14.77
CA THR A 847 25.38 13.97 -15.41
C THR A 847 24.02 13.28 -15.49
N LEU A 848 23.63 12.84 -16.68
CA LEU A 848 22.39 12.13 -16.94
C LEU A 848 22.62 10.61 -16.82
N TYR A 849 21.87 9.97 -15.93
CA TYR A 849 21.87 8.53 -15.71
C TYR A 849 20.55 7.94 -16.21
N LEU A 850 20.61 7.19 -17.30
CA LEU A 850 19.47 6.47 -17.85
C LEU A 850 19.49 5.03 -17.35
N GLY A 851 18.38 4.61 -16.75
CA GLY A 851 18.21 3.28 -16.17
C GLY A 851 18.99 3.10 -14.87
N ASP A 852 18.93 1.89 -14.32
CA ASP A 852 19.75 1.46 -13.19
C ASP A 852 20.14 -0.03 -13.32
N ASN A 853 20.90 -0.53 -12.34
CA ASN A 853 21.31 -1.93 -12.29
C ASN A 853 20.16 -2.90 -11.92
N ALA A 854 18.96 -2.40 -11.64
CA ALA A 854 17.77 -3.20 -11.34
C ALA A 854 16.91 -3.47 -12.60
N PHE A 855 17.47 -3.29 -13.79
CA PHE A 855 16.86 -3.58 -15.08
C PHE A 855 15.66 -2.67 -15.45
N PHE A 856 15.66 -1.42 -15.00
CA PHE A 856 14.64 -0.46 -15.43
C PHE A 856 14.98 0.21 -16.78
N PRO A 857 14.08 0.16 -17.79
CA PRO A 857 14.27 0.88 -19.05
C PRO A 857 14.17 2.39 -18.84
N ALA A 858 14.87 3.17 -19.66
CA ALA A 858 14.80 4.62 -19.62
C ALA A 858 15.07 5.23 -21.00
N THR A 859 14.36 6.30 -21.29
CA THR A 859 14.50 7.06 -22.54
C THR A 859 14.68 8.54 -22.24
N LEU A 860 15.67 9.17 -22.86
CA LEU A 860 15.70 10.62 -23.06
C LEU A 860 15.08 10.92 -24.43
N ASP A 861 13.99 11.68 -24.44
CA ASP A 861 13.36 12.22 -25.64
C ASP A 861 13.68 13.71 -25.78
N LEU A 862 14.53 14.03 -26.76
CA LEU A 862 14.94 15.41 -27.05
C LEU A 862 13.79 16.24 -27.64
N ASN A 863 12.78 15.62 -28.26
CA ASN A 863 11.57 16.30 -28.73
C ASN A 863 11.83 17.59 -29.55
N GLY A 864 12.88 17.61 -30.36
CA GLY A 864 13.24 18.76 -31.21
C GLY A 864 13.97 19.88 -30.48
N HIS A 865 14.39 19.65 -29.24
CA HIS A 865 15.16 20.58 -28.41
C HIS A 865 16.59 20.09 -28.21
N SER A 866 17.53 21.03 -28.22
CA SER A 866 18.94 20.73 -27.96
C SER A 866 19.23 20.73 -26.45
N GLN A 867 20.07 19.81 -26.01
CA GLN A 867 20.38 19.63 -24.60
C GLN A 867 21.88 19.41 -24.40
N THR A 868 22.48 20.23 -23.55
CA THR A 868 23.85 20.05 -23.04
C THR A 868 23.85 19.34 -21.70
N VAL A 869 24.69 18.34 -21.51
CA VAL A 869 24.92 17.67 -20.23
C VAL A 869 26.42 17.48 -19.99
N GLN A 870 26.82 17.41 -18.72
CA GLN A 870 28.20 17.13 -18.34
C GLN A 870 28.62 15.72 -18.73
N GLY A 871 27.68 14.76 -18.66
CA GLY A 871 27.95 13.38 -19.00
C GLY A 871 26.67 12.59 -19.22
N LEU A 872 26.77 11.48 -19.94
CA LEU A 872 25.69 10.55 -20.20
C LEU A 872 26.13 9.14 -19.81
N ASN A 873 25.36 8.52 -18.92
CA ASN A 873 25.53 7.14 -18.49
C ASN A 873 24.26 6.34 -18.77
N GLY A 874 24.41 5.13 -19.30
CA GLY A 874 23.31 4.22 -19.59
C GLY A 874 23.53 2.87 -18.94
N ALA A 875 22.49 2.33 -18.29
CA ALA A 875 22.46 0.97 -17.78
C ALA A 875 22.71 -0.05 -18.92
N GLN A 876 23.37 -1.17 -18.58
CA GLN A 876 23.74 -2.22 -19.55
C GLN A 876 22.55 -3.10 -19.97
N SER A 877 21.55 -3.26 -19.11
CA SER A 877 20.37 -4.07 -19.39
C SER A 877 19.19 -3.58 -18.54
N PRO A 878 18.01 -3.30 -19.13
CA PRO A 878 17.73 -3.25 -20.57
C PRO A 878 18.43 -2.04 -21.24
N PRO A 879 18.65 -2.08 -22.58
CA PRO A 879 19.28 -0.97 -23.29
C PRO A 879 18.48 0.31 -23.15
N THR A 880 19.17 1.40 -22.86
CA THR A 880 18.60 2.74 -22.70
C THR A 880 18.72 3.53 -24.00
N ILE A 881 17.83 4.50 -24.20
CA ILE A 881 17.67 5.18 -25.49
C ILE A 881 17.82 6.69 -25.30
N VAL A 882 18.55 7.31 -26.22
CA VAL A 882 18.43 8.75 -26.49
C VAL A 882 17.90 8.91 -27.92
N GLY A 883 16.86 9.70 -28.10
CA GLY A 883 16.34 9.99 -29.43
C GLY A 883 15.46 11.22 -29.49
N ASN A 884 14.80 11.41 -30.62
CA ASN A 884 13.98 12.57 -30.90
C ASN A 884 12.59 12.15 -31.40
N SER A 885 11.53 12.49 -30.65
CA SER A 885 10.15 12.27 -31.08
C SER A 885 9.60 13.38 -31.97
N SER A 886 10.36 14.47 -32.20
CA SER A 886 9.90 15.59 -33.03
C SER A 886 9.71 15.21 -34.49
N THR A 887 8.70 15.82 -35.10
CA THR A 887 8.43 15.75 -36.54
C THR A 887 8.80 17.04 -37.26
N THR A 888 9.24 18.07 -36.53
CA THR A 888 9.48 19.42 -37.06
C THR A 888 10.92 19.89 -36.94
N SER A 889 11.65 19.47 -35.91
CA SER A 889 13.00 19.98 -35.61
C SER A 889 13.99 18.86 -35.28
N ASP A 890 15.19 18.95 -35.85
CA ASP A 890 16.34 18.15 -35.43
C ASP A 890 16.83 18.64 -34.06
N ALA A 891 17.47 17.77 -33.29
CA ALA A 891 17.95 18.07 -31.94
C ALA A 891 19.43 17.74 -31.78
N THR A 892 20.15 18.51 -30.95
CA THR A 892 21.57 18.26 -30.65
C THR A 892 21.73 17.83 -29.20
N LEU A 893 22.36 16.66 -28.98
CA LEU A 893 22.88 16.27 -27.67
C LEU A 893 24.35 16.71 -27.58
N THR A 894 24.66 17.56 -26.59
CA THR A 894 26.02 18.03 -26.35
C THR A 894 26.57 17.44 -25.05
N ILE A 895 27.76 16.84 -25.11
CA ILE A 895 28.53 16.36 -23.95
C ILE A 895 29.70 17.31 -23.70
N SER A 896 29.73 17.93 -22.52
CA SER A 896 30.73 18.98 -22.18
C SER A 896 31.59 18.64 -20.96
N GLY A 897 31.64 17.37 -20.56
CA GLY A 897 32.42 16.94 -19.40
C GLY A 897 32.90 15.49 -19.50
N ASN A 898 33.59 15.05 -18.45
CA ASN A 898 34.26 13.77 -18.40
C ASN A 898 33.50 12.77 -17.54
N LEU A 899 33.30 11.56 -18.05
CA LEU A 899 32.81 10.43 -17.27
C LEU A 899 33.78 9.25 -17.41
N SER A 900 34.10 8.58 -16.31
CA SER A 900 35.04 7.45 -16.30
C SER A 900 34.47 6.18 -16.94
N THR A 901 33.16 6.13 -17.17
CA THR A 901 32.42 4.97 -17.69
C THR A 901 31.88 5.21 -19.09
N ALA A 902 31.96 4.19 -19.94
CA ALA A 902 31.41 4.26 -21.28
C ALA A 902 29.88 4.27 -21.30
N CYS A 903 29.32 5.05 -22.21
CA CYS A 903 27.89 5.15 -22.45
C CYS A 903 27.40 3.92 -23.24
N ASN A 904 26.55 3.12 -22.59
CA ASN A 904 25.88 1.98 -23.21
C ASN A 904 24.51 2.34 -23.82
N SER A 905 24.09 3.60 -23.72
CA SER A 905 22.83 4.04 -24.33
C SER A 905 22.93 4.00 -25.85
N THR A 906 21.83 3.65 -26.51
CA THR A 906 21.69 3.76 -27.96
C THR A 906 21.21 5.16 -28.32
N VAL A 907 22.03 5.91 -29.05
CA VAL A 907 21.61 7.17 -29.67
C VAL A 907 21.01 6.86 -31.05
N ARG A 908 19.79 7.33 -31.31
CA ARG A 908 19.07 7.12 -32.58
C ARG A 908 18.21 8.32 -32.94
N ASP A 909 17.83 8.46 -34.21
CA ASP A 909 17.03 9.61 -34.65
C ASP A 909 15.63 9.61 -34.04
N SER A 910 14.84 8.57 -34.30
CA SER A 910 13.42 8.58 -34.00
C SER A 910 13.05 7.85 -32.70
N ILE A 911 12.16 8.47 -31.93
CA ILE A 911 11.33 7.79 -30.92
C ILE A 911 9.88 7.84 -31.39
N GLY A 912 9.18 6.70 -31.37
CA GLY A 912 7.79 6.63 -31.83
C GLY A 912 7.65 7.07 -33.28
N SER A 913 6.81 8.08 -33.53
CA SER A 913 6.55 8.66 -34.84
C SER A 913 7.48 9.82 -35.24
N GLY A 914 8.55 10.08 -34.48
CA GLY A 914 9.51 11.13 -34.79
C GLY A 914 10.20 10.92 -36.15
N THR A 915 10.44 11.99 -36.90
CA THR A 915 11.04 11.95 -38.24
C THR A 915 12.31 12.78 -38.34
N ARG A 916 12.80 13.30 -37.22
CA ARG A 916 13.89 14.27 -37.15
C ARG A 916 15.12 13.68 -36.51
N LYS A 917 16.27 14.26 -36.85
CA LYS A 917 17.58 13.71 -36.56
C LYS A 917 18.03 14.04 -35.14
N VAL A 918 18.99 13.25 -34.66
CA VAL A 918 19.82 13.58 -33.50
C VAL A 918 21.24 13.87 -33.96
N ASN A 919 21.73 15.07 -33.66
CA ASN A 919 23.13 15.45 -33.78
C ASN A 919 23.85 15.17 -32.45
N LEU A 920 25.14 14.85 -32.51
CA LEU A 920 25.99 14.64 -31.35
C LEU A 920 27.16 15.64 -31.36
N ALA A 921 27.34 16.39 -30.27
CA ALA A 921 28.50 17.25 -30.07
C ALA A 921 29.27 16.83 -28.81
N VAL A 922 30.60 16.73 -28.91
CA VAL A 922 31.49 16.45 -27.77
C VAL A 922 32.50 17.59 -27.70
N LEU A 923 32.39 18.42 -26.66
CA LEU A 923 33.03 19.73 -26.59
C LEU A 923 33.80 19.92 -25.27
N ASP A 924 34.53 21.04 -25.16
CA ASP A 924 34.99 21.62 -23.88
C ASP A 924 35.86 20.71 -22.99
N GLY A 925 36.74 19.91 -23.57
CA GLY A 925 37.64 19.02 -22.83
C GLY A 925 36.98 17.69 -22.42
N ALA A 926 35.78 17.40 -22.93
CA ALA A 926 35.07 16.17 -22.66
C ALA A 926 35.79 14.93 -23.22
N SER A 927 35.62 13.81 -22.54
CA SER A 927 36.07 12.48 -22.92
C SER A 927 34.87 11.57 -22.81
N PHE A 928 34.26 11.26 -23.96
CA PHE A 928 33.00 10.55 -24.06
C PHE A 928 33.20 9.25 -24.84
N SER A 929 32.85 8.12 -24.23
CA SER A 929 33.02 6.80 -24.86
C SER A 929 31.67 6.18 -25.21
N LEU A 930 31.51 5.73 -26.45
CA LEU A 930 30.34 5.00 -26.96
C LEU A 930 30.67 3.50 -27.06
N SER A 931 29.92 2.67 -26.35
CA SER A 931 30.03 1.19 -26.39
C SER A 931 28.81 0.50 -27.01
N GLY A 932 27.67 1.20 -27.08
CA GLY A 932 26.41 0.71 -27.66
C GLY A 932 26.28 0.87 -29.17
N THR A 933 25.23 0.27 -29.75
CA THR A 933 24.93 0.38 -31.18
C THR A 933 24.19 1.69 -31.48
N ASN A 934 24.87 2.70 -32.02
CA ASN A 934 24.26 4.00 -32.31
C ASN A 934 23.83 4.11 -33.78
N THR A 935 22.63 4.61 -34.01
CA THR A 935 21.95 4.60 -35.33
C THR A 935 21.46 5.98 -35.79
N TYR A 936 21.92 7.06 -35.13
CA TYR A 936 21.55 8.44 -35.50
C TYR A 936 22.22 8.89 -36.81
N THR A 937 21.49 9.67 -37.61
CA THR A 937 21.95 10.15 -38.93
C THR A 937 22.19 11.67 -38.96
N GLY A 938 22.18 12.32 -37.80
CA GLY A 938 22.66 13.68 -37.62
C GLY A 938 24.19 13.76 -37.57
N THR A 939 24.70 14.99 -37.65
CA THR A 939 26.14 15.28 -37.67
C THR A 939 26.78 14.99 -36.31
N THR A 940 28.04 14.53 -36.32
CA THR A 940 28.87 14.39 -35.13
C THR A 940 30.00 15.40 -35.14
N VAL A 941 30.09 16.25 -34.12
CA VAL A 941 31.15 17.26 -33.98
C VAL A 941 31.96 16.98 -32.72
N VAL A 942 33.29 16.97 -32.86
CA VAL A 942 34.23 16.89 -31.74
C VAL A 942 35.12 18.13 -31.77
N SER A 943 35.15 18.89 -30.68
CA SER A 943 35.95 20.12 -30.57
C SER A 943 36.62 20.17 -29.21
N ASN A 944 37.94 20.31 -29.17
CA ASN A 944 38.73 20.36 -27.94
C ASN A 944 38.40 19.20 -26.98
N ALA A 945 38.14 18.00 -27.52
CA ALA A 945 37.55 16.88 -26.78
C ALA A 945 37.92 15.53 -27.42
N THR A 946 37.65 14.44 -26.71
CA THR A 946 37.82 13.07 -27.19
C THR A 946 36.48 12.34 -27.28
N LEU A 947 36.12 11.89 -28.47
CA LEU A 947 35.06 10.88 -28.68
C LEU A 947 35.73 9.52 -28.88
N ALA A 948 35.51 8.58 -27.97
CA ALA A 948 35.98 7.21 -28.11
C ALA A 948 34.85 6.28 -28.57
N ILE A 949 35.14 5.41 -29.53
CA ILE A 949 34.29 4.29 -29.90
C ILE A 949 35.01 3.03 -29.44
N ILE A 950 34.33 2.23 -28.63
CA ILE A 950 34.96 1.09 -27.95
C ILE A 950 34.09 -0.16 -28.06
N PHE A 951 34.70 -1.34 -27.93
CA PHE A 951 34.02 -2.64 -27.99
C PHE A 951 33.16 -2.78 -29.26
N SER A 952 31.86 -3.02 -29.12
CA SER A 952 30.87 -3.11 -30.19
C SER A 952 30.22 -1.77 -30.56
N GLY A 953 30.78 -0.65 -30.09
CA GLY A 953 30.29 0.69 -30.36
C GLY A 953 30.23 0.99 -31.86
N THR A 954 29.17 1.67 -32.31
CA THR A 954 29.03 2.09 -33.72
C THR A 954 28.67 3.58 -33.81
N ILE A 955 28.94 4.17 -34.97
CA ILE A 955 28.53 5.51 -35.37
C ILE A 955 28.13 5.48 -36.84
N VAL A 956 26.89 5.86 -37.16
CA VAL A 956 26.38 5.90 -38.55
C VAL A 956 26.20 7.33 -39.06
N SER A 957 26.68 8.32 -38.29
CA SER A 957 26.68 9.74 -38.66
C SER A 957 27.27 9.93 -40.06
N PRO A 958 26.57 10.64 -40.97
CA PRO A 958 27.07 10.90 -42.33
C PRO A 958 28.25 11.87 -42.34
N ALA A 959 28.42 12.68 -41.28
CA ALA A 959 29.49 13.66 -41.17
C ALA A 959 30.07 13.64 -39.75
N ILE A 960 31.33 13.21 -39.64
CA ILE A 960 32.13 13.21 -38.42
C ILE A 960 33.18 14.32 -38.57
N ILE A 961 33.09 15.37 -37.75
CA ILE A 961 33.90 16.58 -37.87
C ILE A 961 34.80 16.73 -36.65
N LEU A 962 36.11 16.70 -36.86
CA LEU A 962 37.12 17.03 -35.86
C LEU A 962 37.52 18.51 -36.02
N SER A 963 36.80 19.41 -35.36
CA SER A 963 36.78 20.83 -35.72
C SER A 963 38.05 21.61 -35.38
N ASP A 964 38.90 21.08 -34.47
CA ASP A 964 40.17 21.69 -34.05
C ASP A 964 41.26 20.65 -33.79
N LEU A 965 42.46 21.13 -33.46
CA LEU A 965 43.66 20.30 -33.28
C LEU A 965 43.58 19.37 -32.06
N ASN A 966 42.79 19.74 -31.05
CA ASN A 966 42.61 18.96 -29.82
C ASN A 966 41.42 17.99 -29.93
N ALA A 967 40.68 18.01 -31.04
CA ALA A 967 39.62 17.05 -31.31
C ALA A 967 40.20 15.66 -31.62
N VAL A 968 39.79 14.66 -30.85
CA VAL A 968 40.26 13.28 -30.98
C VAL A 968 39.08 12.33 -31.22
N LEU A 969 39.16 11.54 -32.28
CA LEU A 969 38.35 10.34 -32.47
C LEU A 969 39.18 9.12 -32.10
N ASN A 970 38.91 8.50 -30.96
CA ASN A 970 39.63 7.31 -30.50
C ASN A 970 38.87 6.03 -30.85
N VAL A 971 39.45 5.23 -31.74
CA VAL A 971 38.87 3.97 -32.24
C VAL A 971 39.74 2.76 -31.91
N ALA A 972 40.77 2.92 -31.06
CA ALA A 972 41.74 1.87 -30.76
C ALA A 972 41.13 0.62 -30.09
N ALA A 973 39.97 0.76 -29.43
CA ALA A 973 39.32 -0.34 -28.72
C ALA A 973 38.10 -0.92 -29.46
N VAL A 974 37.86 -0.54 -30.72
CA VAL A 974 36.76 -1.10 -31.54
C VAL A 974 37.07 -2.56 -31.90
N THR A 975 36.19 -3.48 -31.50
CA THR A 975 36.35 -4.90 -31.81
C THR A 975 36.11 -5.14 -33.30
N GLY A 976 37.10 -5.70 -34.00
CA GLY A 976 37.04 -5.90 -35.45
C GLY A 976 37.52 -4.69 -36.28
N GLY A 977 37.97 -3.61 -35.63
CA GLY A 977 38.46 -2.39 -36.28
C GLY A 977 37.36 -1.40 -36.66
N PHE A 978 37.72 -0.12 -36.70
CA PHE A 978 36.78 0.93 -37.12
C PHE A 978 36.73 1.05 -38.64
N VAL A 979 35.51 1.07 -39.18
CA VAL A 979 35.25 1.26 -40.61
C VAL A 979 34.40 2.51 -40.83
N LEU A 980 34.95 3.47 -41.57
CA LEU A 980 34.18 4.59 -42.12
C LEU A 980 33.42 4.09 -43.34
N GLY A 981 32.10 3.92 -43.19
CA GLY A 981 31.23 3.26 -44.17
C GLY A 981 30.83 4.12 -45.36
N SER A 982 30.07 3.51 -46.28
CA SER A 982 29.53 4.19 -47.46
C SER A 982 28.65 5.38 -47.07
N GLY A 983 28.88 6.54 -47.69
CA GLY A 983 28.12 7.77 -47.40
C GLY A 983 28.55 8.52 -46.15
N GLN A 984 29.54 8.03 -45.40
CA GLN A 984 30.13 8.74 -44.26
C GLN A 984 31.35 9.55 -44.69
N THR A 985 31.47 10.75 -44.13
CA THR A 985 32.64 11.62 -44.29
C THR A 985 33.29 11.87 -42.92
N LEU A 986 34.60 11.65 -42.83
CA LEU A 986 35.41 12.10 -41.70
C LEU A 986 36.25 13.31 -42.15
N SER A 987 36.04 14.45 -41.51
CA SER A 987 36.68 15.72 -41.88
C SER A 987 37.29 16.45 -40.69
N GLY A 988 38.10 17.48 -40.96
CA GLY A 988 38.65 18.36 -39.93
C GLY A 988 40.16 18.28 -39.79
N ILE A 989 40.67 18.80 -38.66
CA ILE A 989 42.11 18.99 -38.41
C ILE A 989 42.60 18.30 -37.12
N GLY A 990 41.81 17.39 -36.59
CA GLY A 990 42.09 16.68 -35.33
C GLY A 990 42.93 15.41 -35.51
N THR A 991 42.76 14.49 -34.55
CA THR A 991 43.48 13.21 -34.50
C THR A 991 42.53 12.02 -34.47
N VAL A 992 42.83 10.99 -35.25
CA VAL A 992 42.23 9.66 -35.19
C VAL A 992 43.23 8.73 -34.51
N THR A 993 42.84 8.16 -33.37
CA THR A 993 43.68 7.26 -32.60
C THR A 993 43.23 5.81 -32.80
N GLY A 994 44.16 4.91 -33.14
CA GLY A 994 43.87 3.51 -33.45
C GLY A 994 43.70 3.23 -34.94
N ALA A 995 43.74 1.96 -35.32
CA ALA A 995 43.67 1.55 -36.73
C ALA A 995 42.28 1.84 -37.33
N ALA A 996 42.25 2.46 -38.50
CA ALA A 996 41.03 2.86 -39.19
C ALA A 996 41.01 2.37 -40.64
N THR A 997 39.83 1.94 -41.09
CA THR A 997 39.57 1.57 -42.49
C THR A 997 38.55 2.50 -43.10
N VAL A 998 38.81 3.03 -44.29
CA VAL A 998 37.84 3.75 -45.11
C VAL A 998 37.25 2.78 -46.11
N GLY A 999 35.97 2.42 -45.92
CA GLY A 999 35.26 1.49 -46.79
C GLY A 999 34.96 2.08 -48.17
N ALA A 1000 34.45 1.23 -49.08
CA ALA A 1000 33.99 1.68 -50.39
C ALA A 1000 32.86 2.71 -50.24
N GLY A 1001 33.01 3.87 -50.90
CA GLY A 1001 32.09 5.00 -50.78
C GLY A 1001 32.21 5.84 -49.50
N GLY A 1002 33.17 5.52 -48.60
CA GLY A 1002 33.55 6.39 -47.49
C GLY A 1002 34.48 7.52 -47.94
N VAL A 1003 34.45 8.65 -47.24
CA VAL A 1003 35.19 9.87 -47.61
C VAL A 1003 36.07 10.37 -46.47
N LEU A 1004 37.37 10.56 -46.73
CA LEU A 1004 38.23 11.38 -45.88
C LEU A 1004 38.34 12.79 -46.47
N ALA A 1005 38.17 13.82 -45.64
CA ALA A 1005 38.23 15.22 -46.06
C ALA A 1005 39.00 16.06 -45.03
N PRO A 1006 40.34 15.95 -44.95
CA PRO A 1006 41.16 16.80 -44.08
C PRO A 1006 40.89 18.29 -44.30
N GLY A 1007 41.00 19.06 -43.22
CA GLY A 1007 40.65 20.49 -43.18
C GLY A 1007 39.23 20.76 -42.68
N ASN A 1008 39.00 21.98 -42.20
CA ASN A 1008 37.69 22.46 -41.75
C ASN A 1008 37.26 23.69 -42.56
N GLY A 1009 36.99 23.50 -43.85
CA GLY A 1009 36.69 24.59 -44.79
C GLY A 1009 37.92 25.36 -45.31
N GLY A 1010 39.12 24.84 -45.08
CA GLY A 1010 40.39 25.42 -45.53
C GLY A 1010 41.55 24.43 -45.38
N ILE A 1011 42.78 24.94 -45.52
CA ILE A 1011 43.99 24.13 -45.38
C ILE A 1011 44.19 23.71 -43.92
N GLY A 1012 44.56 22.45 -43.72
CA GLY A 1012 44.74 21.85 -42.41
C GLY A 1012 45.08 20.37 -42.50
N THR A 1013 45.52 19.81 -41.37
CA THR A 1013 46.08 18.46 -41.28
C THR A 1013 45.20 17.56 -40.42
N LEU A 1014 44.82 16.40 -40.94
CA LEU A 1014 44.18 15.32 -40.16
C LEU A 1014 45.25 14.29 -39.78
N ASN A 1015 45.37 13.97 -38.49
CA ASN A 1015 46.37 13.04 -37.99
C ASN A 1015 45.76 11.66 -37.76
N CYS A 1016 46.40 10.59 -38.22
CA CYS A 1016 46.06 9.20 -37.97
C CYS A 1016 47.24 8.56 -37.22
N SER A 1017 47.05 8.24 -35.95
CA SER A 1017 48.15 7.82 -35.07
C SER A 1017 48.60 6.36 -35.26
N SER A 1018 47.94 5.61 -36.14
CA SER A 1018 48.13 4.18 -36.36
C SER A 1018 47.90 3.85 -37.85
N ASP A 1019 47.64 2.58 -38.17
CA ASP A 1019 47.46 2.11 -39.54
C ASP A 1019 46.18 2.69 -40.16
N LEU A 1020 46.28 3.11 -41.41
CA LEU A 1020 45.16 3.62 -42.21
C LEU A 1020 45.02 2.78 -43.47
N THR A 1021 43.89 2.07 -43.59
CA THR A 1021 43.54 1.31 -44.79
C THR A 1021 42.47 2.06 -45.59
N LEU A 1022 42.74 2.33 -46.87
CA LEU A 1022 41.79 2.93 -47.80
C LEU A 1022 41.36 1.83 -48.77
N ASN A 1023 40.10 1.40 -48.73
CA ASN A 1023 39.62 0.35 -49.62
C ASN A 1023 39.40 0.88 -51.05
N LEU A 1024 39.31 -0.04 -52.02
CA LEU A 1024 38.91 0.30 -53.38
C LEU A 1024 37.59 1.08 -53.38
N ALA A 1025 37.52 2.15 -54.19
CA ALA A 1025 36.38 3.08 -54.27
C ALA A 1025 36.09 3.92 -53.00
N SER A 1026 37.01 3.97 -52.03
CA SER A 1026 37.04 5.09 -51.06
C SER A 1026 37.55 6.38 -51.73
N THR A 1027 37.13 7.54 -51.22
CA THR A 1027 37.53 8.86 -51.74
C THR A 1027 38.27 9.67 -50.69
N ASN A 1028 39.37 10.31 -51.08
CA ASN A 1028 40.16 11.20 -50.23
C ASN A 1028 40.14 12.60 -50.85
N ASN A 1029 39.42 13.52 -50.22
CA ASN A 1029 39.19 14.89 -50.68
C ASN A 1029 40.22 15.84 -50.08
N PHE A 1030 40.95 16.55 -50.93
CA PHE A 1030 41.94 17.54 -50.53
C PHE A 1030 41.62 18.91 -51.11
N THR A 1031 41.71 19.96 -50.30
CA THR A 1031 41.73 21.35 -50.77
C THR A 1031 43.16 21.77 -51.06
N VAL A 1032 43.40 22.42 -52.20
CA VAL A 1032 44.70 22.93 -52.63
C VAL A 1032 44.54 24.36 -53.14
N THR A 1033 45.29 25.31 -52.58
CA THR A 1033 45.10 26.75 -52.85
C THR A 1033 45.86 27.29 -54.06
N SER A 1034 46.95 26.64 -54.47
CA SER A 1034 47.74 26.86 -55.70
C SER A 1034 48.77 25.72 -55.82
N ALA A 1035 49.39 25.47 -56.98
CA ALA A 1035 50.37 24.37 -57.08
C ALA A 1035 51.71 24.75 -56.46
N GLY A 1036 52.24 23.89 -55.56
CA GLY A 1036 53.34 24.26 -54.66
C GLY A 1036 52.87 25.09 -53.46
N GLY A 1037 51.56 25.27 -53.29
CA GLY A 1037 50.93 26.03 -52.22
C GLY A 1037 50.49 25.16 -51.04
N ALA A 1038 49.91 25.79 -50.03
CA ALA A 1038 49.37 25.09 -48.88
C ALA A 1038 48.24 24.13 -49.33
N SER A 1039 48.34 22.87 -48.93
CA SER A 1039 47.41 21.79 -49.24
C SER A 1039 46.96 21.13 -47.95
N ASN A 1040 45.74 20.57 -47.96
CA ASN A 1040 45.35 19.68 -46.88
C ASN A 1040 46.31 18.48 -46.82
N ASN A 1041 46.58 18.00 -45.62
CA ASN A 1041 47.47 16.86 -45.39
C ASN A 1041 46.79 15.81 -44.51
N ILE A 1042 47.07 14.53 -44.77
CA ILE A 1042 46.76 13.43 -43.86
C ILE A 1042 48.08 12.83 -43.40
N VAL A 1043 48.34 12.89 -42.09
CA VAL A 1043 49.55 12.30 -41.50
C VAL A 1043 49.20 10.93 -40.95
N VAL A 1044 49.92 9.89 -41.36
CA VAL A 1044 49.74 8.49 -40.93
C VAL A 1044 51.01 8.02 -40.24
N SER A 1045 50.96 7.87 -38.91
CA SER A 1045 52.12 7.42 -38.13
C SER A 1045 52.38 5.91 -38.23
N GLY A 1046 51.38 5.13 -38.66
CA GLY A 1046 51.51 3.69 -38.95
C GLY A 1046 51.65 3.41 -40.44
N ASN A 1047 51.17 2.24 -40.87
CA ASN A 1047 51.18 1.83 -42.26
C ASN A 1047 49.98 2.41 -43.03
N LEU A 1048 50.25 3.07 -44.15
CA LEU A 1048 49.24 3.53 -45.11
C LEU A 1048 49.00 2.44 -46.17
N THR A 1049 47.75 1.98 -46.34
CA THR A 1049 47.37 0.97 -47.34
C THR A 1049 46.32 1.53 -48.30
N PRO A 1050 46.71 2.13 -49.45
CA PRO A 1050 45.79 2.90 -50.28
C PRO A 1050 44.81 2.11 -51.17
N ASN A 1051 45.07 0.82 -51.44
CA ASN A 1051 44.30 -0.09 -52.32
C ASN A 1051 43.59 0.54 -53.54
N ASN A 1052 44.30 1.33 -54.34
CA ASN A 1052 43.76 1.99 -55.53
C ASN A 1052 42.56 2.93 -55.24
N SER A 1053 42.52 3.51 -54.03
CA SER A 1053 41.55 4.54 -53.64
C SER A 1053 41.69 5.82 -54.47
N VAL A 1054 40.60 6.59 -54.54
CA VAL A 1054 40.51 7.81 -55.35
C VAL A 1054 41.01 9.00 -54.54
N ILE A 1055 41.88 9.80 -55.14
CA ILE A 1055 42.22 11.14 -54.65
C ILE A 1055 41.39 12.15 -55.44
N ARG A 1056 40.67 13.01 -54.73
CA ARG A 1056 39.91 14.13 -55.30
C ARG A 1056 40.50 15.45 -54.82
N ILE A 1057 40.74 16.35 -55.74
CA ILE A 1057 41.32 17.66 -55.48
C ILE A 1057 40.27 18.73 -55.72
N THR A 1058 40.14 19.63 -54.75
CA THR A 1058 39.32 20.84 -54.82
C THR A 1058 40.25 22.05 -54.78
N SER A 1059 40.35 22.80 -55.87
CA SER A 1059 41.18 24.02 -55.92
C SER A 1059 40.43 25.27 -56.33
N GLY A 1060 39.21 25.14 -56.86
CA GLY A 1060 38.39 26.24 -57.37
C GLY A 1060 38.97 26.97 -58.61
N THR A 1061 40.24 26.75 -58.93
CA THR A 1061 40.99 27.33 -60.06
C THR A 1061 42.00 26.32 -60.61
N PRO A 1062 42.43 26.45 -61.89
CA PRO A 1062 43.45 25.57 -62.45
C PRO A 1062 44.77 25.64 -61.65
N LEU A 1063 45.29 24.48 -61.26
CA LEU A 1063 46.56 24.38 -60.55
C LEU A 1063 47.75 24.69 -61.47
N ALA A 1064 48.68 25.54 -61.03
CA ALA A 1064 49.94 25.81 -61.72
C ALA A 1064 50.90 24.60 -61.70
N ALA A 1065 52.14 24.73 -62.19
CA ALA A 1065 53.15 23.69 -62.02
C ALA A 1065 53.69 23.67 -60.57
N GLY A 1066 53.85 22.51 -59.96
CA GLY A 1066 54.41 22.38 -58.60
C GLY A 1066 54.02 21.08 -57.89
N THR A 1067 54.54 20.91 -56.68
CA THR A 1067 54.35 19.72 -55.83
C THR A 1067 53.57 20.10 -54.57
N ASN A 1068 52.50 19.37 -54.24
CA ASN A 1068 51.72 19.56 -53.01
C ASN A 1068 51.63 18.23 -52.24
N THR A 1069 52.02 18.24 -50.96
CA THR A 1069 51.98 17.04 -50.12
C THR A 1069 50.58 16.78 -49.60
N LEU A 1070 50.01 15.63 -49.96
CA LEU A 1070 48.65 15.22 -49.58
C LEU A 1070 48.64 14.21 -48.43
N PHE A 1071 49.60 13.28 -48.43
CA PHE A 1071 49.82 12.39 -47.29
C PHE A 1071 51.27 12.49 -46.82
N THR A 1072 51.45 12.38 -45.51
CA THR A 1072 52.72 12.04 -44.88
C THR A 1072 52.54 10.69 -44.20
N TYR A 1073 53.42 9.72 -44.44
CA TYR A 1073 53.27 8.36 -43.94
C TYR A 1073 54.58 7.81 -43.37
N ALA A 1074 54.49 6.86 -42.43
CA ALA A 1074 55.66 6.15 -41.89
C ALA A 1074 56.08 4.97 -42.80
N THR A 1075 55.13 4.09 -43.15
CA THR A 1075 55.31 3.05 -44.17
C THR A 1075 54.11 3.01 -45.09
N ILE A 1076 54.28 2.48 -46.31
CA ILE A 1076 53.20 2.33 -47.29
C ILE A 1076 53.19 0.92 -47.87
N SER A 1077 52.00 0.35 -48.07
CA SER A 1077 51.80 -0.91 -48.76
C SER A 1077 50.68 -0.80 -49.80
N GLY A 1078 51.05 -0.79 -51.08
CA GLY A 1078 50.14 -0.59 -52.21
C GLY A 1078 50.25 0.81 -52.81
N SER A 1079 49.39 1.12 -53.77
CA SER A 1079 49.40 2.40 -54.50
C SER A 1079 48.00 3.01 -54.58
N PHE A 1080 47.93 4.33 -54.71
CA PHE A 1080 46.70 5.05 -55.05
C PHE A 1080 46.30 4.83 -56.51
N ASN A 1081 45.07 5.21 -56.85
CA ASN A 1081 44.69 5.38 -58.24
C ASN A 1081 45.59 6.47 -58.86
N PRO A 1082 46.32 6.19 -59.96
CA PRO A 1082 47.25 7.14 -60.55
C PRO A 1082 46.54 8.35 -61.18
N ASN A 1083 45.21 8.28 -61.38
CA ASN A 1083 44.40 9.33 -61.98
C ASN A 1083 43.58 10.07 -60.91
N PRO A 1084 44.06 11.20 -60.36
CA PRO A 1084 43.29 12.02 -59.45
C PRO A 1084 42.10 12.70 -60.16
N VAL A 1085 41.03 12.93 -59.42
CA VAL A 1085 39.83 13.64 -59.89
C VAL A 1085 39.92 15.09 -59.47
N PHE A 1086 39.71 16.03 -60.38
CA PHE A 1086 39.75 17.47 -60.09
C PHE A 1086 38.36 18.09 -60.19
N ASP A 1087 38.08 19.10 -59.37
CA ASP A 1087 36.95 20.01 -59.57
C ASP A 1087 37.18 20.94 -60.77
N VAL A 1088 38.41 21.42 -60.95
CA VAL A 1088 38.86 22.23 -62.08
C VAL A 1088 40.11 21.60 -62.69
N ALA A 1089 40.13 21.42 -64.02
CA ALA A 1089 41.27 20.81 -64.70
C ALA A 1089 42.59 21.55 -64.39
N PRO A 1090 43.69 20.83 -64.09
CA PRO A 1090 44.99 21.44 -63.79
C PRO A 1090 45.60 22.11 -65.02
N GLY A 1091 46.48 23.10 -64.81
CA GLY A 1091 47.18 23.83 -65.87
C GLY A 1091 48.27 23.04 -66.60
N GLY A 1092 48.56 21.82 -66.15
CA GLY A 1092 49.49 20.87 -66.77
C GLY A 1092 49.16 19.43 -66.38
N ALA A 1093 49.88 18.45 -66.93
CA ALA A 1093 49.68 17.04 -66.57
C ALA A 1093 49.92 16.85 -65.07
N ALA A 1094 48.96 16.23 -64.38
CA ALA A 1094 49.00 16.02 -62.94
C ALA A 1094 49.03 14.52 -62.61
N SER A 1095 49.89 14.13 -61.68
CA SER A 1095 50.04 12.74 -61.24
C SER A 1095 50.19 12.65 -59.73
N ILE A 1096 49.74 11.54 -59.16
CA ILE A 1096 50.02 11.18 -57.78
C ILE A 1096 51.35 10.43 -57.75
N VAL A 1097 52.30 10.97 -56.99
CA VAL A 1097 53.68 10.46 -56.91
C VAL A 1097 54.02 10.18 -55.46
N ASP A 1098 54.50 8.97 -55.20
CA ASP A 1098 55.22 8.64 -53.99
C ASP A 1098 56.69 9.01 -54.17
N ASP A 1099 57.23 9.87 -53.29
CA ASP A 1099 58.62 10.30 -53.37
C ASP A 1099 59.61 9.34 -52.69
N GLY A 1100 59.11 8.30 -52.02
CA GLY A 1100 59.92 7.35 -51.26
C GLY A 1100 60.54 7.93 -49.98
N ALA A 1101 60.25 9.19 -49.65
CA ALA A 1101 60.70 9.90 -48.46
C ALA A 1101 59.58 10.03 -47.41
N GLY A 1102 58.51 9.25 -47.55
CA GLY A 1102 57.36 9.27 -46.65
C GLY A 1102 56.26 10.25 -47.06
N HIS A 1103 56.24 10.75 -48.31
CA HIS A 1103 55.20 11.66 -48.77
C HIS A 1103 54.51 11.16 -50.05
N ILE A 1104 53.18 11.31 -50.07
CA ILE A 1104 52.39 11.19 -51.30
C ILE A 1104 52.05 12.59 -51.77
N ASN A 1105 52.54 12.91 -52.96
CA ASN A 1105 52.49 14.25 -53.52
C ASN A 1105 51.60 14.29 -54.76
N LEU A 1106 50.84 15.38 -54.90
CA LEU A 1106 50.28 15.81 -56.18
C LEU A 1106 51.33 16.63 -56.91
N VAL A 1107 51.82 16.11 -58.04
CA VAL A 1107 52.78 16.79 -58.91
C VAL A 1107 52.06 17.27 -60.16
N VAL A 1108 52.05 18.58 -60.40
CA VAL A 1108 51.55 19.21 -61.63
C VAL A 1108 52.75 19.71 -62.44
N GLN A 1109 52.86 19.27 -63.70
CA GLN A 1109 53.98 19.63 -64.58
C GLN A 1109 53.78 21.02 -65.20
N SER A 1110 54.88 21.70 -65.56
CA SER A 1110 54.80 22.94 -66.33
C SER A 1110 54.26 22.66 -67.73
N GLY A 1111 53.19 23.37 -68.11
CA GLY A 1111 52.60 23.27 -69.44
C GLY A 1111 53.58 23.71 -70.51
N GLY A 1112 54.35 22.78 -71.08
CA GLY A 1112 55.36 23.11 -72.09
C GLY A 1112 56.11 21.97 -72.77
N SER A 1113 55.99 20.70 -72.35
CA SER A 1113 56.77 19.62 -72.97
C SER A 1113 56.39 19.39 -74.45
N ASN A 1114 57.41 19.37 -75.32
CA ASN A 1114 57.39 19.22 -76.80
C ASN A 1114 57.45 20.50 -77.66
N ARG A 1115 58.15 21.56 -77.24
CA ARG A 1115 58.50 22.68 -78.16
C ARG A 1115 60.00 22.92 -78.25
N ILE A 1116 60.51 22.98 -79.48
CA ILE A 1116 61.81 23.56 -79.81
C ILE A 1116 61.63 25.09 -79.76
N THR A 1117 62.47 25.81 -79.03
CA THR A 1117 62.47 27.28 -79.10
C THR A 1117 62.95 27.74 -80.48
N GLY A 1118 62.45 28.88 -80.96
CA GLY A 1118 62.95 29.47 -82.21
C GLY A 1118 64.48 29.64 -82.20
N PRO A 1119 65.17 29.49 -83.34
CA PRO A 1119 66.63 29.56 -83.41
C PRO A 1119 67.14 30.93 -82.96
N VAL A 1120 68.05 30.96 -81.98
CA VAL A 1120 68.68 32.20 -81.49
C VAL A 1120 70.03 32.39 -82.20
N PRO A 1121 70.28 33.52 -82.90
CA PRO A 1121 71.54 33.73 -83.62
C PRO A 1121 72.73 33.86 -82.65
N LEU A 1122 73.82 33.16 -82.94
CA LEU A 1122 75.08 33.22 -82.20
C LEU A 1122 76.19 34.01 -82.94
N GLY A 1123 75.90 34.54 -84.12
CA GLY A 1123 76.86 35.18 -85.03
C GLY A 1123 77.46 34.21 -86.05
N SER A 1124 77.97 34.74 -87.18
CA SER A 1124 78.61 33.96 -88.27
C SER A 1124 77.74 32.84 -88.88
N GLY A 1125 76.42 32.98 -88.90
CA GLY A 1125 75.48 31.99 -89.47
C GLY A 1125 75.10 30.83 -88.56
N ASN A 1126 75.62 30.80 -87.31
CA ASN A 1126 75.31 29.78 -86.32
C ASN A 1126 74.09 30.14 -85.46
N TYR A 1127 73.31 29.13 -85.10
CA TYR A 1127 72.13 29.27 -84.25
C TYR A 1127 72.18 28.33 -83.03
N GLN A 1128 71.49 28.74 -81.98
CA GLN A 1128 71.17 27.94 -80.82
C GLN A 1128 69.71 27.46 -80.90
N LEU A 1129 69.49 26.16 -80.70
CA LEU A 1129 68.17 25.56 -80.52
C LEU A 1129 68.07 25.01 -79.09
N THR A 1130 67.00 25.35 -78.38
CA THR A 1130 66.74 24.81 -77.04
C THR A 1130 65.50 23.92 -77.09
N PHE A 1131 65.58 22.76 -76.43
CA PHE A 1131 64.48 21.81 -76.29
C PHE A 1131 64.29 21.46 -74.82
N SER A 1132 63.03 21.35 -74.40
CA SER A 1132 62.67 20.90 -73.06
C SER A 1132 62.03 19.52 -73.15
N GLY A 1133 62.69 18.54 -72.53
CA GLY A 1133 62.32 17.13 -72.44
C GLY A 1133 62.51 16.55 -71.04
N LEU A 1134 62.63 15.23 -70.94
CA LEU A 1134 62.91 14.49 -69.71
C LEU A 1134 64.30 14.86 -69.19
N ALA A 1135 64.45 15.08 -67.88
CA ALA A 1135 65.73 15.36 -67.23
C ALA A 1135 66.72 14.20 -67.32
N ASN A 1136 68.02 14.51 -67.42
CA ASN A 1136 69.13 13.56 -67.60
C ASN A 1136 68.90 12.52 -68.72
N HIS A 1137 68.15 12.87 -69.78
CA HIS A 1137 67.80 11.99 -70.87
C HIS A 1137 68.48 12.43 -72.17
N ASN A 1138 68.86 11.47 -73.03
CA ASN A 1138 69.56 11.75 -74.28
C ASN A 1138 68.58 12.16 -75.39
N TYR A 1139 68.87 13.26 -76.05
CA TYR A 1139 68.09 13.77 -77.18
C TYR A 1139 68.99 14.02 -78.38
N ALA A 1140 68.67 13.35 -79.49
CA ALA A 1140 69.33 13.54 -80.78
C ALA A 1140 68.60 14.61 -81.61
N LEU A 1141 69.34 15.63 -82.05
CA LEU A 1141 68.92 16.58 -83.07
C LEU A 1141 69.25 15.99 -84.45
N ASP A 1142 68.25 15.80 -85.29
CA ASP A 1142 68.43 15.41 -86.70
C ASP A 1142 68.00 16.57 -87.62
N SER A 1143 68.62 16.69 -88.79
CA SER A 1143 68.23 17.66 -89.82
C SER A 1143 67.93 16.99 -91.16
N THR A 1144 67.18 17.69 -92.02
CA THR A 1144 66.95 17.33 -93.41
C THR A 1144 66.69 18.59 -94.23
N THR A 1145 67.05 18.57 -95.51
CA THR A 1145 66.81 19.70 -96.43
C THR A 1145 65.54 19.54 -97.25
N ASN A 1146 64.84 18.39 -97.10
CA ASN A 1146 63.65 18.07 -97.87
C ASN A 1146 62.70 17.17 -97.07
N LEU A 1147 61.44 17.60 -96.90
CA LEU A 1147 60.39 16.82 -96.24
C LEU A 1147 59.58 15.91 -97.19
N SER A 1148 59.99 15.79 -98.46
CA SER A 1148 59.40 14.84 -99.39
C SER A 1148 59.74 13.40 -98.97
N PRO A 1149 58.75 12.51 -98.74
CA PRO A 1149 59.02 11.12 -98.42
C PRO A 1149 59.72 10.36 -99.57
N PRO A 1150 60.62 9.41 -99.27
CA PRO A 1150 61.13 9.08 -97.93
C PRO A 1150 62.07 10.17 -97.41
N VAL A 1151 61.74 10.73 -96.24
CA VAL A 1151 62.54 11.79 -95.62
C VAL A 1151 63.77 11.16 -94.98
N ILE A 1152 64.94 11.49 -95.52
CA ILE A 1152 66.22 11.07 -94.95
C ILE A 1152 66.60 12.11 -93.90
N TRP A 1153 66.54 11.69 -92.63
CA TRP A 1153 66.97 12.48 -91.48
C TRP A 1153 68.43 12.17 -91.17
N VAL A 1154 69.26 13.19 -91.14
CA VAL A 1154 70.68 13.09 -90.84
C VAL A 1154 70.90 13.50 -89.39
N PRO A 1155 71.34 12.58 -88.50
CA PRO A 1155 71.68 12.92 -87.13
C PRO A 1155 72.80 13.96 -87.09
N GLN A 1156 72.63 14.98 -86.26
CA GLN A 1156 73.58 16.07 -86.12
C GLN A 1156 74.37 15.90 -84.83
N ILE A 1157 73.67 15.88 -83.70
CA ILE A 1157 74.29 15.80 -82.38
C ILE A 1157 73.30 15.22 -81.37
N THR A 1158 73.83 14.51 -80.39
CA THR A 1158 73.07 14.04 -79.23
C THR A 1158 73.61 14.72 -77.99
N ASN A 1159 72.74 15.43 -77.27
CA ASN A 1159 73.07 16.02 -75.98
C ASN A 1159 72.14 15.43 -74.92
N MET A 1160 72.68 15.27 -73.72
CA MET A 1160 71.88 14.93 -72.55
C MET A 1160 71.25 16.21 -72.00
N SER A 1161 69.97 16.14 -71.62
CA SER A 1161 69.30 17.24 -70.94
C SER A 1161 69.91 17.47 -69.55
N ASP A 1162 69.95 18.72 -69.10
CA ASP A 1162 70.28 19.05 -67.72
C ASP A 1162 69.23 18.51 -66.72
N PRO A 1163 69.46 18.62 -65.40
CA PRO A 1163 68.50 18.18 -64.39
C PRO A 1163 67.13 18.87 -64.44
N SER A 1164 67.01 19.98 -65.17
CA SER A 1164 65.74 20.69 -65.41
C SER A 1164 65.04 20.27 -66.70
N GLY A 1165 65.59 19.27 -67.42
CA GLY A 1165 65.04 18.78 -68.68
C GLY A 1165 65.40 19.63 -69.89
N ILE A 1166 66.32 20.58 -69.77
CA ILE A 1166 66.71 21.45 -70.88
C ILE A 1166 67.91 20.88 -71.64
N VAL A 1167 67.78 20.77 -72.96
CA VAL A 1167 68.85 20.46 -73.90
C VAL A 1167 69.11 21.68 -74.78
N ILE A 1168 70.37 22.05 -74.93
CA ILE A 1168 70.80 23.14 -75.80
C ILE A 1168 71.70 22.58 -76.90
N TYR A 1169 71.44 22.98 -78.14
CA TYR A 1169 72.26 22.66 -79.32
C TYR A 1169 72.83 23.97 -79.90
N THR A 1170 74.15 24.08 -80.06
CA THR A 1170 74.85 25.30 -80.53
C THR A 1170 75.69 25.02 -81.78
N ASN A 1171 76.03 26.07 -82.55
CA ASN A 1171 76.83 26.01 -83.79
C ASN A 1171 76.19 25.27 -84.96
N HIS A 1172 74.87 25.38 -85.13
CA HIS A 1172 74.18 24.79 -86.26
C HIS A 1172 73.81 25.84 -87.31
N HIS A 1173 74.17 25.56 -88.57
CA HIS A 1173 73.86 26.39 -89.72
C HIS A 1173 72.40 26.18 -90.10
N VAL A 1174 71.59 27.24 -90.18
CA VAL A 1174 70.17 27.14 -90.56
C VAL A 1174 69.98 27.84 -91.90
N GLY A 1175 69.86 27.05 -92.97
CA GLY A 1175 69.46 27.50 -94.30
C GLY A 1175 67.94 27.64 -94.43
N PRO A 1176 67.46 28.38 -95.44
CA PRO A 1176 66.02 28.63 -95.65
C PRO A 1176 65.20 27.38 -96.00
N SER A 1177 65.84 26.24 -96.24
CA SER A 1177 65.20 24.95 -96.57
C SER A 1177 65.54 23.84 -95.57
N ASP A 1178 66.12 24.17 -94.42
CA ASP A 1178 66.52 23.17 -93.42
C ASP A 1178 65.39 22.92 -92.41
N PHE A 1179 65.02 21.66 -92.27
CA PHE A 1179 64.05 21.17 -91.31
C PHE A 1179 64.75 20.37 -90.23
N TRP A 1180 64.28 20.53 -89.00
CA TRP A 1180 64.89 19.95 -87.81
C TRP A 1180 63.87 19.13 -87.05
N ARG A 1181 64.33 18.04 -86.46
CA ARG A 1181 63.56 17.29 -85.47
C ARG A 1181 64.46 16.90 -84.31
N ILE A 1182 63.84 16.68 -83.16
CA ILE A 1182 64.51 16.10 -82.01
C ILE A 1182 63.82 14.79 -81.69
N ARG A 1183 64.61 13.76 -81.42
CA ARG A 1183 64.11 12.46 -80.97
C ARG A 1183 64.84 12.03 -79.71
N SER A 1184 64.10 11.43 -78.77
CA SER A 1184 64.71 10.71 -77.66
C SER A 1184 65.52 9.53 -78.21
N VAL A 1185 66.69 9.31 -77.63
CA VAL A 1185 67.53 8.16 -77.92
C VAL A 1185 67.92 7.47 -76.61
N PRO A 1186 68.09 6.13 -76.63
CA PRO A 1186 68.54 5.39 -75.46
C PRO A 1186 69.85 5.92 -74.86
#